data_AF-A0A554VFC2-F1
#
_entry.id   AF-A0A554VFC2-F1
#
_cell.length_a   1.000
_cell.length_b   1.000
_cell.length_c   1.000
_cell.angle_alpha   90.00
_cell.angle_beta   90.00
_cell.angle_gamma   90.00
#
_symmetry.space_group_name_H-M   'P 1'
#
loop_
_entity.id
_entity.type
_entity.pdbx_description
1 polymer ?
#
loop_
_entity_poly.entity_id
_entity_poly.type
_entity_poly.pdbx_seq_one_letter_code
_entity_poly.pdbx_strand_id
1 'polypeptide(L)'
;MKPAKTILMMVLTISIFILYSSCKKDNYTPINDRDVLPDLSAVMKFLKKENYPENSSWHLFPGTEISHDSNTLKRLGLPVHGRWVRTYVNNIAHEFLTQAVDSTITQPLEFPPGSFIVKQNYRSDTISNRIISSDHSTLAAITVLYKPDPKYNYCATANLASYNGVDCYGGDWFYGFFFQKDIEDGKISDKSKDIQAHVSAFCVNCHAPGFNTDYVRSLDDIRNPFAEFSTTPYCDRFRPQPPKEAALLTAEEPKDMGQFSNEIEQYIMDTQITSTLPKDVPADPTKVFKFLGPEIAQLMFDSYAWKSFIALNWPNKGVNPDTKKPQRGEPDTQLPFTANKNDAMVWETYKPTFEVFQPGDITWNPTNQPWNQIPPAPKGKDCENEDHDFVITMQSKTRDVLNETGQAFAGSFGYLVDQDSSRVRYEVLFNRTEFEYIIGNGRAASLNLTPSGPKGDVNKVNFPDTRDDTIYNEGSIEIKSAWKELCLTADCNHRDAENLEAAKKKFLVRNALIYEAEGDSVYCRRAPMALVGLHIARKTYFAPQWIWITFEHKDNVPDVGQQNPTGTFYNPKLKESDNCYQLPFLSRDSIVKGCPNVDLNRLAKEFTNQPNQLTRIVPIDNAAQKMNLAFQEELKKIDSPFANYILVDTQWALNGRQQNGQVSKLNCKDNGVENDCFTMVPRFLRNSVIESFMSTYCTVNGKTEQHSNRSCMSCHGSAGADLSYIWLDAVSQRVELSE
;
A
#
# COMPACT_ATOMS: atom_id res chain seq x y z
N MET A 1 -41.05 63.97 45.20
CA MET A 1 -41.08 63.60 46.63
C MET A 1 -40.31 62.29 46.82
N LYS A 2 -39.13 62.38 47.44
CA LYS A 2 -38.56 61.31 48.29
C LYS A 2 -38.98 61.64 49.75
N PRO A 3 -38.81 60.81 50.79
CA PRO A 3 -38.18 59.46 50.86
C PRO A 3 -38.86 58.46 51.87
N ALA A 4 -38.18 57.31 52.07
CA ALA A 4 -37.85 56.66 53.36
C ALA A 4 -38.96 55.90 54.12
N LYS A 5 -38.77 54.70 54.68
CA LYS A 5 -37.64 54.16 55.48
C LYS A 5 -37.83 52.62 55.64
N THR A 6 -36.83 51.71 55.47
CA THR A 6 -35.71 51.37 56.40
C THR A 6 -36.18 50.37 57.49
N ILE A 7 -35.54 49.26 57.92
CA ILE A 7 -34.28 48.50 57.74
C ILE A 7 -34.43 47.18 58.56
N LEU A 8 -33.63 46.13 58.28
CA LEU A 8 -32.83 45.26 59.21
C LEU A 8 -32.82 43.80 58.69
N MET A 9 -31.81 43.16 58.09
CA MET A 9 -30.33 43.09 58.15
C MET A 9 -29.79 41.89 58.98
N MET A 10 -29.24 40.88 58.29
CA MET A 10 -28.09 39.98 58.63
C MET A 10 -27.98 38.89 57.53
N VAL A 11 -27.07 38.98 56.53
CA VAL A 11 -25.63 38.60 56.49
C VAL A 11 -25.34 37.11 56.74
N LEU A 12 -25.11 36.34 55.66
CA LEU A 12 -23.87 35.55 55.46
C LEU A 12 -23.75 35.03 53.98
N THR A 13 -22.53 35.14 53.46
CA THR A 13 -21.94 34.81 52.15
C THR A 13 -21.98 33.29 51.80
N ILE A 14 -21.89 32.82 50.54
CA ILE A 14 -20.64 32.64 49.73
C ILE A 14 -21.01 32.24 48.27
N SER A 15 -20.22 32.76 47.33
CA SER A 15 -20.20 32.57 45.86
C SER A 15 -19.94 31.13 45.36
N ILE A 16 -20.33 30.84 44.09
CA ILE A 16 -19.48 30.29 42.98
C ILE A 16 -20.28 29.45 41.94
N PHE A 17 -20.00 29.71 40.64
CA PHE A 17 -20.27 28.96 39.39
C PHE A 17 -21.72 28.66 38.94
N ILE A 18 -22.08 29.12 37.74
CA ILE A 18 -22.59 28.33 36.58
C ILE A 18 -22.83 29.32 35.42
N LEU A 19 -22.03 29.21 34.36
CA LEU A 19 -22.36 29.64 33.00
C LEU A 19 -21.38 28.92 32.06
N TYR A 20 -21.64 27.65 31.77
CA TYR A 20 -21.09 26.93 30.63
C TYR A 20 -21.99 25.72 30.34
N SER A 21 -22.13 25.38 29.06
CA SER A 21 -22.86 24.23 28.48
C SER A 21 -24.29 24.50 28.02
N SER A 22 -24.41 24.98 26.78
CA SER A 22 -25.51 24.60 25.88
C SER A 22 -24.92 23.98 24.62
N CYS A 23 -24.39 22.75 24.73
CA CYS A 23 -24.28 21.85 23.59
C CYS A 23 -25.43 20.85 23.69
N LYS A 24 -26.14 20.68 22.58
CA LYS A 24 -27.22 19.69 22.42
C LYS A 24 -26.69 18.32 22.85
N LYS A 25 -27.32 17.72 23.85
CA LYS A 25 -27.21 16.29 24.10
C LYS A 25 -27.89 15.58 22.93
N ASP A 26 -27.12 14.89 22.12
CA ASP A 26 -27.65 13.82 21.30
C ASP A 26 -28.34 12.82 22.22
N ASN A 27 -29.58 12.45 21.87
CA ASN A 27 -30.36 11.45 22.59
C ASN A 27 -29.80 10.05 22.30
N TYR A 28 -28.59 9.76 22.78
CA TYR A 28 -28.15 8.40 22.99
C TYR A 28 -28.62 7.95 24.37
N THR A 29 -29.48 6.95 24.41
CA THR A 29 -29.85 6.26 25.65
C THR A 29 -28.57 5.84 26.39
N PRO A 30 -28.36 6.25 27.65
CA PRO A 30 -27.19 5.82 28.40
C PRO A 30 -27.39 4.36 28.80
N ILE A 31 -26.64 3.46 28.16
CA ILE A 31 -26.75 2.01 28.38
C ILE A 31 -25.69 1.60 29.40
N ASN A 32 -26.13 1.46 30.66
CA ASN A 32 -25.30 1.04 31.79
C ASN A 32 -24.85 -0.44 31.75
N ASP A 33 -25.26 -1.24 30.75
CA ASP A 33 -24.95 -2.68 30.66
C ASP A 33 -23.81 -3.04 29.67
N ARG A 34 -23.12 -2.05 29.08
CA ARG A 34 -22.17 -2.25 27.96
C ARG A 34 -20.69 -2.02 28.30
N ASP A 35 -20.34 -2.19 29.57
CA ASP A 35 -18.98 -2.03 30.05
C ASP A 35 -18.14 -3.31 29.85
N VAL A 36 -17.56 -3.49 28.67
CA VAL A 36 -16.74 -4.67 28.34
C VAL A 36 -15.27 -4.30 28.43
N LEU A 37 -14.52 -4.98 29.30
CA LEU A 37 -13.07 -4.82 29.38
C LEU A 37 -12.45 -5.21 28.02
N PRO A 38 -11.56 -4.39 27.43
CA PRO A 38 -10.99 -4.65 26.11
C PRO A 38 -9.87 -5.70 26.17
N ASP A 39 -10.25 -6.92 26.53
CA ASP A 39 -9.40 -8.11 26.50
C ASP A 39 -10.13 -9.30 25.88
N LEU A 40 -9.36 -10.28 25.39
CA LEU A 40 -9.89 -11.45 24.69
C LEU A 40 -10.95 -12.23 25.51
N SER A 41 -10.76 -12.34 26.83
CA SER A 41 -11.64 -13.15 27.69
C SER A 41 -12.97 -12.43 27.95
N ALA A 42 -12.92 -11.14 28.27
CA ALA A 42 -14.12 -10.34 28.50
C ALA A 42 -14.97 -10.22 27.24
N VAL A 43 -14.34 -9.97 26.08
CA VAL A 43 -15.04 -9.89 24.80
C VAL A 43 -15.68 -11.22 24.42
N MET A 44 -14.96 -12.35 24.55
CA MET A 44 -15.54 -13.68 24.30
C MET A 44 -16.72 -13.97 25.24
N LYS A 45 -16.59 -13.64 26.53
CA LYS A 45 -17.66 -13.82 27.52
C LYS A 45 -18.89 -12.96 27.18
N PHE A 46 -18.67 -11.73 26.73
CA PHE A 46 -19.74 -10.84 26.28
C PHE A 46 -20.50 -11.43 25.08
N LEU A 47 -19.79 -11.87 24.02
CA LEU A 47 -20.43 -12.46 22.84
C LEU A 47 -21.26 -13.70 23.19
N LYS A 48 -20.77 -14.54 24.10
CA LYS A 48 -21.53 -15.70 24.61
C LYS A 48 -22.76 -15.28 25.41
N LYS A 49 -22.63 -14.30 26.31
CA LYS A 49 -23.73 -13.77 27.13
C LYS A 49 -24.84 -13.20 26.26
N GLU A 50 -24.48 -12.49 25.19
CA GLU A 50 -25.42 -11.87 24.26
C GLU A 50 -26.08 -12.87 23.29
N ASN A 51 -25.70 -14.16 23.35
CA ASN A 51 -26.11 -15.19 22.38
C ASN A 51 -25.89 -14.75 20.92
N TYR A 52 -24.73 -14.17 20.64
CA TYR A 52 -24.33 -13.78 19.29
C TYR A 52 -24.22 -15.01 18.36
N PRO A 53 -24.64 -14.94 17.08
CA PRO A 53 -25.41 -13.88 16.40
C PRO A 53 -26.93 -14.09 16.46
N GLU A 54 -27.42 -15.06 17.23
CA GLU A 54 -28.82 -15.51 17.19
C GLU A 54 -29.79 -14.54 17.89
N ASN A 55 -29.28 -13.67 18.75
CA ASN A 55 -30.07 -12.64 19.40
C ASN A 55 -30.45 -11.50 18.43
N SER A 56 -31.69 -11.04 18.51
CA SER A 56 -32.24 -9.88 17.78
C SER A 56 -31.49 -8.55 17.97
N SER A 57 -30.56 -8.46 18.92
CA SER A 57 -29.67 -7.30 19.12
C SER A 57 -28.49 -7.23 18.13
N TRP A 58 -28.36 -8.23 17.26
CA TRP A 58 -27.34 -8.32 16.22
C TRP A 58 -27.96 -8.29 14.83
N HIS A 59 -27.43 -7.39 14.00
CA HIS A 59 -27.90 -7.14 12.65
C HIS A 59 -26.81 -7.52 11.67
N LEU A 60 -27.17 -7.85 10.44
CA LEU A 60 -26.20 -7.94 9.37
C LEU A 60 -25.64 -6.54 9.08
N PHE A 61 -24.37 -6.48 8.68
CA PHE A 61 -23.78 -5.20 8.27
C PHE A 61 -24.57 -4.62 7.08
N PRO A 62 -24.96 -3.33 7.09
CA PRO A 62 -25.78 -2.73 6.03
C PRO A 62 -25.24 -2.96 4.61
N GLY A 63 -26.16 -3.17 3.66
CA GLY A 63 -25.81 -3.49 2.26
C GLY A 63 -25.44 -4.94 1.99
N THR A 64 -25.45 -5.83 3.01
CA THR A 64 -25.25 -7.27 2.80
C THR A 64 -26.53 -8.05 2.45
N GLU A 65 -27.69 -7.39 2.50
CA GLU A 65 -29.03 -7.97 2.43
C GLU A 65 -29.55 -8.21 1.00
N ILE A 66 -28.80 -8.98 0.21
CA ILE A 66 -29.21 -9.30 -1.15
C ILE A 66 -29.71 -10.76 -1.20
N SER A 67 -31.04 -10.89 -1.33
CA SER A 67 -31.86 -12.09 -1.58
C SER A 67 -32.06 -13.09 -0.42
N HIS A 68 -33.34 -13.25 -0.03
CA HIS A 68 -33.84 -14.29 0.88
C HIS A 68 -33.57 -15.74 0.41
N ASP A 69 -33.26 -15.93 -0.87
CA ASP A 69 -32.97 -17.26 -1.45
C ASP A 69 -31.47 -17.53 -1.66
N SER A 70 -30.58 -16.59 -1.33
CA SER A 70 -29.13 -16.80 -1.46
C SER A 70 -28.40 -16.65 -0.13
N ASN A 71 -27.74 -17.73 0.27
CA ASN A 71 -26.61 -17.77 1.19
C ASN A 71 -25.88 -16.42 1.36
N THR A 72 -26.06 -15.78 2.52
CA THR A 72 -25.44 -14.52 2.95
C THR A 72 -23.92 -14.56 3.14
N LEU A 73 -23.25 -15.59 2.63
CA LEU A 73 -21.80 -15.78 2.67
C LEU A 73 -21.15 -15.06 1.49
N LYS A 74 -20.31 -14.05 1.76
CA LYS A 74 -19.61 -13.26 0.72
C LYS A 74 -18.20 -13.81 0.51
N ARG A 75 -17.78 -13.97 -0.75
CA ARG A 75 -16.46 -14.56 -1.08
C ARG A 75 -15.34 -13.55 -0.85
N LEU A 76 -14.37 -13.90 0.00
CA LEU A 76 -13.13 -13.13 0.13
C LEU A 76 -12.02 -13.73 -0.71
N GLY A 77 -11.20 -12.81 -1.19
CA GLY A 77 -10.01 -13.04 -1.97
C GLY A 77 -8.70 -13.18 -1.22
N LEU A 78 -8.76 -12.99 0.10
CA LEU A 78 -7.61 -12.98 0.97
C LEU A 78 -7.68 -14.23 1.86
N PRO A 79 -6.76 -15.21 1.66
CA PRO A 79 -6.76 -16.46 2.42
C PRO A 79 -6.73 -16.30 3.96
N VAL A 80 -6.31 -15.15 4.49
CA VAL A 80 -6.24 -14.86 5.94
C VAL A 80 -7.60 -14.79 6.65
N HIS A 81 -8.70 -14.60 5.91
CA HIS A 81 -10.06 -14.44 6.48
C HIS A 81 -11.01 -15.58 6.08
N GLY A 82 -10.48 -16.71 5.63
CA GLY A 82 -11.30 -17.75 5.00
C GLY A 82 -11.85 -17.32 3.64
N ARG A 83 -12.42 -18.28 2.91
CA ARG A 83 -12.94 -18.05 1.55
C ARG A 83 -14.28 -17.33 1.55
N TRP A 84 -15.04 -17.44 2.64
CA TRP A 84 -16.38 -16.88 2.76
C TRP A 84 -16.52 -16.15 4.09
N VAL A 85 -17.22 -15.02 4.10
CA VAL A 85 -17.43 -14.24 5.33
C VAL A 85 -18.85 -13.74 5.49
N ARG A 86 -19.21 -13.50 6.74
CA ARG A 86 -20.45 -12.83 7.13
C ARG A 86 -20.13 -11.83 8.23
N THR A 87 -20.66 -10.62 8.14
CA THR A 87 -20.35 -9.55 9.10
C THR A 87 -21.64 -9.10 9.77
N TYR A 88 -21.59 -9.03 11.09
CA TYR A 88 -22.66 -8.60 11.96
C TYR A 88 -22.25 -7.37 12.75
N VAL A 89 -23.23 -6.57 13.14
CA VAL A 89 -23.07 -5.38 13.97
C VAL A 89 -24.09 -5.41 15.10
N ASN A 90 -23.75 -4.87 16.27
CA ASN A 90 -24.74 -4.72 17.34
C ASN A 90 -25.65 -3.50 17.07
N ASN A 91 -26.71 -3.32 17.87
CA ASN A 91 -27.64 -2.19 17.74
C ASN A 91 -26.95 -0.81 17.64
N ILE A 92 -25.88 -0.55 18.42
CA ILE A 92 -25.17 0.74 18.39
C ILE A 92 -24.60 1.01 17.01
N ALA A 93 -23.79 0.07 16.52
CA ALA A 93 -23.16 0.19 15.23
C ALA A 93 -24.21 0.19 14.12
N HIS A 94 -25.26 -0.62 14.22
CA HIS A 94 -26.34 -0.64 13.24
C HIS A 94 -27.05 0.71 13.11
N GLU A 95 -27.49 1.30 14.23
CA GLU A 95 -28.16 2.61 14.24
C GLU A 95 -27.27 3.72 13.65
N PHE A 96 -25.99 3.75 14.03
CA PHE A 96 -25.01 4.68 13.47
C PHE A 96 -24.84 4.50 11.95
N LEU A 97 -24.71 3.26 11.50
CA LEU A 97 -24.51 2.94 10.09
C LEU A 97 -25.75 3.28 9.25
N THR A 98 -26.96 3.03 9.76
CA THR A 98 -28.21 3.44 9.08
C THR A 98 -28.27 4.96 8.88
N GLN A 99 -27.98 5.74 9.92
CA GLN A 99 -27.97 7.20 9.83
C GLN A 99 -26.95 7.72 8.81
N ALA A 100 -25.77 7.11 8.79
CA ALA A 100 -24.71 7.55 7.90
C ALA A 100 -24.93 7.12 6.43
N VAL A 101 -25.57 5.96 6.17
CA VAL A 101 -26.04 5.58 4.82
C VAL A 101 -27.09 6.57 4.30
N ASP A 102 -27.98 7.06 5.17
CA ASP A 102 -28.97 8.08 4.83
C ASP A 102 -28.37 9.49 4.67
N SER A 103 -27.03 9.61 4.65
CA SER A 103 -26.28 10.87 4.51
C SER A 103 -26.58 11.92 5.59
N THR A 104 -27.08 11.49 6.76
CA THR A 104 -27.38 12.40 7.89
C THR A 104 -26.15 12.71 8.75
N ILE A 105 -25.04 12.00 8.52
CA ILE A 105 -23.74 12.19 9.19
C ILE A 105 -22.70 12.60 8.13
N THR A 106 -22.00 13.70 8.35
CA THR A 106 -20.89 14.15 7.49
C THR A 106 -19.59 13.44 7.88
N GLN A 107 -18.81 12.98 6.90
CA GLN A 107 -17.49 12.41 7.15
C GLN A 107 -16.53 13.40 7.84
N PRO A 108 -15.54 12.91 8.63
CA PRO A 108 -15.24 11.51 8.91
C PRO A 108 -16.28 10.86 9.84
N LEU A 109 -16.53 9.57 9.64
CA LEU A 109 -17.41 8.80 10.50
C LEU A 109 -16.65 8.37 11.75
N GLU A 110 -17.27 8.49 12.92
CA GLU A 110 -16.71 8.05 14.20
C GLU A 110 -17.73 7.14 14.89
N PHE A 111 -17.39 5.85 15.04
CA PHE A 111 -18.35 4.90 15.60
C PHE A 111 -18.52 5.15 17.11
N PRO A 112 -19.76 5.14 17.64
CA PRO A 112 -19.96 5.38 19.07
C PRO A 112 -19.30 4.29 19.92
N PRO A 113 -18.74 4.64 21.11
CA PRO A 113 -18.28 3.65 22.08
C PRO A 113 -19.35 2.60 22.39
N GLY A 114 -18.95 1.34 22.51
CA GLY A 114 -19.86 0.20 22.61
C GLY A 114 -20.21 -0.45 21.26
N SER A 115 -19.77 0.12 20.13
CA SER A 115 -19.93 -0.48 18.81
C SER A 115 -19.20 -1.81 18.71
N PHE A 116 -19.89 -2.86 18.27
CA PHE A 116 -19.30 -4.16 17.94
C PHE A 116 -19.52 -4.47 16.47
N ILE A 117 -18.48 -4.94 15.81
CA ILE A 117 -18.50 -5.51 14.45
C ILE A 117 -17.87 -6.89 14.54
N VAL A 118 -18.65 -7.93 14.24
CA VAL A 118 -18.17 -9.32 14.30
C VAL A 118 -18.26 -9.93 12.91
N LYS A 119 -17.10 -10.34 12.41
CA LYS A 119 -16.93 -11.01 11.12
C LYS A 119 -16.68 -12.50 11.34
N GLN A 120 -17.58 -13.33 10.85
CA GLN A 120 -17.44 -14.78 10.77
C GLN A 120 -16.67 -15.16 9.50
N ASN A 121 -15.67 -16.01 9.65
CA ASN A 121 -14.74 -16.43 8.61
C ASN A 121 -14.90 -17.93 8.37
N TYR A 122 -15.30 -18.31 7.16
CA TYR A 122 -15.63 -19.68 6.79
C TYR A 122 -14.60 -20.26 5.81
N ARG A 123 -14.29 -21.55 5.97
CA ARG A 123 -13.38 -22.33 5.12
C ARG A 123 -14.15 -23.34 4.28
N SER A 124 -13.58 -23.76 3.15
CA SER A 124 -14.09 -24.89 2.36
C SER A 124 -13.90 -26.20 3.12
N ASP A 125 -14.84 -27.14 2.95
CA ASP A 125 -14.64 -28.52 3.39
C ASP A 125 -13.49 -29.17 2.60
N THR A 126 -12.46 -29.65 3.29
CA THR A 126 -11.22 -30.20 2.71
C THR A 126 -11.39 -31.60 2.13
N ILE A 127 -12.59 -32.21 2.25
CA ILE A 127 -12.78 -33.65 2.06
C ILE A 127 -13.28 -34.03 0.65
N SER A 128 -13.59 -33.09 -0.24
CA SER A 128 -14.08 -33.47 -1.58
C SER A 128 -13.61 -32.59 -2.72
N ASN A 129 -13.31 -33.21 -3.86
CA ASN A 129 -13.12 -32.59 -5.19
C ASN A 129 -14.40 -31.89 -5.72
N ARG A 130 -15.30 -31.45 -4.84
CA ARG A 130 -16.57 -30.80 -5.21
C ARG A 130 -16.37 -29.31 -5.46
N ILE A 131 -17.27 -28.77 -6.29
CA ILE A 131 -17.37 -27.34 -6.58
C ILE A 131 -17.55 -26.58 -5.26
N ILE A 132 -16.74 -25.54 -5.08
CA ILE A 132 -16.71 -24.75 -3.86
C ILE A 132 -17.96 -23.85 -3.80
N SER A 133 -18.93 -24.20 -2.96
CA SER A 133 -20.15 -23.42 -2.71
C SER A 133 -20.27 -22.99 -1.25
N SER A 134 -21.12 -22.01 -0.98
CA SER A 134 -21.48 -21.55 0.36
C SER A 134 -22.09 -22.65 1.23
N ASP A 135 -22.79 -23.61 0.61
CA ASP A 135 -23.48 -24.73 1.29
C ASP A 135 -22.53 -25.78 1.87
N HIS A 136 -21.24 -25.73 1.49
CA HIS A 136 -20.22 -26.70 1.88
C HIS A 136 -19.04 -26.00 2.58
N SER A 137 -19.37 -25.00 3.42
CA SER A 137 -18.38 -24.24 4.19
C SER A 137 -18.57 -24.42 5.70
N THR A 138 -17.47 -24.45 6.44
CA THR A 138 -17.48 -24.56 7.91
C THR A 138 -16.92 -23.28 8.52
N LEU A 139 -17.49 -22.83 9.64
CA LEU A 139 -16.97 -21.68 10.38
C LEU A 139 -15.56 -22.01 10.86
N ALA A 140 -14.56 -21.23 10.47
CA ALA A 140 -13.17 -21.44 10.86
C ALA A 140 -12.76 -20.56 12.04
N ALA A 141 -13.20 -19.30 12.03
CA ALA A 141 -12.87 -18.31 13.05
C ALA A 141 -13.88 -17.15 13.06
N ILE A 142 -13.92 -16.39 14.15
CA ILE A 142 -14.55 -15.07 14.19
C ILE A 142 -13.48 -14.01 14.47
N THR A 143 -13.65 -12.86 13.85
CA THR A 143 -12.84 -11.64 14.05
C THR A 143 -13.75 -10.55 14.57
N VAL A 144 -13.34 -9.85 15.62
CA VAL A 144 -14.14 -8.87 16.34
C VAL A 144 -13.44 -7.52 16.30
N LEU A 145 -14.17 -6.46 15.97
CA LEU A 145 -13.81 -5.08 16.26
C LEU A 145 -14.78 -4.57 17.33
N TYR A 146 -14.25 -4.03 18.42
CA TYR A 146 -15.02 -3.45 19.50
C TYR A 146 -14.46 -2.07 19.85
N LYS A 147 -15.31 -1.04 19.87
CA LYS A 147 -14.94 0.31 20.30
C LYS A 147 -15.13 0.42 21.83
N PRO A 148 -14.09 0.36 22.65
CA PRO A 148 -14.21 0.37 24.11
C PRO A 148 -14.64 1.74 24.62
N ASP A 149 -15.18 1.76 25.84
CA ASP A 149 -15.45 3.01 26.55
C ASP A 149 -14.13 3.78 26.81
N PRO A 150 -14.04 5.09 26.50
CA PRO A 150 -12.84 5.89 26.73
C PRO A 150 -12.28 5.83 28.15
N LYS A 151 -13.10 5.52 29.17
CA LYS A 151 -12.65 5.38 30.56
C LYS A 151 -11.60 4.28 30.77
N TYR A 152 -11.53 3.30 29.86
CA TYR A 152 -10.53 2.25 29.92
C TYR A 152 -9.14 2.71 29.48
N ASN A 153 -9.03 3.90 28.87
CA ASN A 153 -7.78 4.43 28.32
C ASN A 153 -7.05 3.38 27.45
N TYR A 154 -7.83 2.61 26.70
CA TYR A 154 -7.34 1.45 25.98
C TYR A 154 -6.63 1.88 24.71
N CYS A 155 -5.48 1.26 24.46
CA CYS A 155 -4.76 1.45 23.23
C CYS A 155 -4.06 0.13 22.83
N ALA A 156 -4.57 -0.51 21.78
CA ALA A 156 -4.10 -1.81 21.26
C ALA A 156 -2.62 -1.76 20.83
N THR A 157 -2.09 -0.56 20.60
CA THR A 157 -0.71 -0.29 20.17
C THR A 157 0.19 0.21 21.31
N ALA A 158 -0.29 0.28 22.56
CA ALA A 158 0.41 0.88 23.71
C ALA A 158 1.77 0.25 24.06
N ASN A 159 2.04 -0.99 23.63
CA ASN A 159 3.31 -1.68 23.87
C ASN A 159 4.44 -1.27 22.91
N LEU A 160 4.18 -0.37 21.95
CA LEU A 160 5.14 0.02 20.90
C LEU A 160 5.85 1.37 21.16
N ALA A 161 5.34 2.24 22.05
CA ALA A 161 5.99 3.41 22.67
C ALA A 161 4.95 4.24 23.44
N SER A 162 5.39 5.22 24.24
CA SER A 162 4.56 6.05 25.12
C SER A 162 3.40 6.74 24.39
N TYR A 163 2.22 6.14 24.54
CA TYR A 163 0.92 6.80 24.44
C TYR A 163 0.97 8.14 25.18
N ASN A 164 0.86 9.25 24.44
CA ASN A 164 0.92 10.60 24.98
C ASN A 164 -0.38 11.04 25.69
N GLY A 165 -1.36 10.13 25.82
CA GLY A 165 -2.65 10.40 26.45
C GLY A 165 -3.76 10.89 25.52
N VAL A 166 -3.52 11.09 24.21
CA VAL A 166 -4.47 11.82 23.36
C VAL A 166 -4.81 11.14 22.02
N ASP A 167 -3.96 10.28 21.46
CA ASP A 167 -4.25 9.62 20.17
C ASP A 167 -3.66 8.20 20.07
N CYS A 168 -4.47 7.21 19.68
CA CYS A 168 -4.09 5.80 19.60
C CYS A 168 -4.06 5.25 18.14
N TYR A 169 -4.27 6.10 17.13
CA TYR A 169 -4.13 5.72 15.71
C TYR A 169 -4.89 4.42 15.33
N GLY A 170 -6.16 4.31 15.73
CA GLY A 170 -7.02 3.15 15.49
C GLY A 170 -6.82 1.99 16.46
N GLY A 171 -5.79 2.04 17.31
CA GLY A 171 -5.66 1.12 18.44
C GLY A 171 -6.66 1.40 19.56
N ASP A 172 -7.44 2.47 19.49
CA ASP A 172 -8.61 2.68 20.33
C ASP A 172 -9.72 1.67 20.02
N TRP A 173 -9.65 0.94 18.90
CA TRP A 173 -10.42 -0.28 18.67
C TRP A 173 -9.75 -1.50 19.31
N PHE A 174 -10.51 -2.30 20.04
CA PHE A 174 -10.13 -3.67 20.37
C PHE A 174 -10.36 -4.58 19.17
N TYR A 175 -9.32 -5.28 18.73
CA TYR A 175 -9.41 -6.32 17.71
C TYR A 175 -9.19 -7.68 18.35
N GLY A 176 -10.14 -8.60 18.18
CA GLY A 176 -10.04 -9.97 18.66
C GLY A 176 -10.09 -10.98 17.50
N PHE A 177 -9.30 -12.05 17.60
CA PHE A 177 -9.34 -13.19 16.68
C PHE A 177 -9.59 -14.47 17.49
N PHE A 178 -10.61 -15.23 17.13
CA PHE A 178 -10.98 -16.44 17.85
C PHE A 178 -11.25 -17.58 16.86
N PHE A 179 -10.52 -18.68 16.97
CA PHE A 179 -10.78 -19.87 16.17
C PHE A 179 -12.09 -20.52 16.62
N GLN A 180 -12.73 -21.30 15.74
CA GLN A 180 -13.97 -22.03 16.02
C GLN A 180 -13.90 -22.77 17.36
N LYS A 181 -12.78 -23.46 17.61
CA LYS A 181 -12.54 -24.20 18.85
C LYS A 181 -12.46 -23.31 20.09
N ASP A 182 -11.96 -22.08 19.98
CA ASP A 182 -11.91 -21.15 21.11
C ASP A 182 -13.33 -20.77 21.58
N ILE A 183 -14.25 -20.65 20.61
CA ILE A 183 -15.66 -20.33 20.83
C ILE A 183 -16.36 -21.53 21.48
N GLU A 184 -16.20 -22.73 20.90
CA GLU A 184 -16.82 -23.97 21.39
C GLU A 184 -16.35 -24.32 22.81
N ASP A 185 -15.04 -24.33 23.05
CA ASP A 185 -14.46 -24.72 24.34
C ASP A 185 -14.56 -23.60 25.39
N GLY A 186 -14.79 -22.36 24.96
CA GLY A 186 -14.73 -21.18 25.84
C GLY A 186 -13.34 -20.90 26.40
N LYS A 187 -12.30 -21.36 25.70
CA LYS A 187 -10.90 -21.21 26.09
C LYS A 187 -10.12 -20.58 24.94
N ILE A 188 -9.39 -19.52 25.22
CA ILE A 188 -8.58 -18.83 24.21
C ILE A 188 -7.30 -19.62 23.96
N SER A 189 -7.13 -20.12 22.73
CA SER A 189 -5.90 -20.79 22.30
C SER A 189 -4.69 -19.85 22.27
N ASP A 190 -3.49 -20.43 22.37
CA ASP A 190 -2.25 -19.67 22.28
C ASP A 190 -2.08 -18.99 20.91
N LYS A 191 -2.68 -19.55 19.85
CA LYS A 191 -2.71 -18.92 18.52
C LYS A 191 -3.47 -17.58 18.52
N SER A 192 -4.62 -17.53 19.20
CA SER A 192 -5.40 -16.30 19.33
C SER A 192 -4.69 -15.25 20.18
N LYS A 193 -3.97 -15.68 21.22
CA LYS A 193 -3.11 -14.79 22.02
C LYS A 193 -1.93 -14.25 21.20
N ASP A 194 -1.32 -15.09 20.38
CA ASP A 194 -0.20 -14.70 19.51
C ASP A 194 -0.64 -13.65 18.47
N ILE A 195 -1.82 -13.82 17.85
CA ILE A 195 -2.41 -12.80 16.97
C ILE A 195 -2.67 -11.50 17.73
N GLN A 196 -3.22 -11.58 18.95
CA GLN A 196 -3.47 -10.39 19.78
C GLN A 196 -2.18 -9.65 20.15
N ALA A 197 -1.09 -10.37 20.42
CA ALA A 197 0.20 -9.76 20.70
C ALA A 197 0.77 -8.97 19.51
N HIS A 198 0.32 -9.29 18.30
CA HIS A 198 0.72 -8.63 17.05
C HIS A 198 -0.44 -7.84 16.40
N VAL A 199 -1.41 -7.38 17.21
CA VAL A 199 -2.64 -6.73 16.74
C VAL A 199 -2.38 -5.47 15.90
N SER A 200 -1.30 -4.75 16.20
CA SER A 200 -0.87 -3.58 15.42
C SER A 200 -0.62 -3.97 13.96
N ALA A 201 0.31 -4.91 13.73
CA ALA A 201 0.68 -5.36 12.39
C ALA A 201 -0.41 -6.20 11.70
N PHE A 202 -1.20 -6.97 12.45
CA PHE A 202 -2.18 -7.90 11.88
C PHE A 202 -3.55 -7.25 11.59
N CYS A 203 -3.97 -6.28 12.41
CA CYS A 203 -5.31 -5.71 12.37
C CYS A 203 -5.30 -4.19 12.16
N VAL A 204 -4.77 -3.42 13.12
CA VAL A 204 -4.88 -1.94 13.18
C VAL A 204 -4.35 -1.33 11.88
N ASN A 205 -3.14 -1.73 11.51
CA ASN A 205 -2.45 -1.27 10.34
C ASN A 205 -3.27 -1.64 9.06
N CYS A 206 -3.73 -2.89 8.91
CA CYS A 206 -4.55 -3.29 7.77
C CYS A 206 -5.88 -2.52 7.65
N HIS A 207 -6.43 -2.07 8.78
CA HIS A 207 -7.64 -1.29 8.89
C HIS A 207 -7.42 0.23 8.78
N ALA A 208 -6.19 0.72 8.91
CA ALA A 208 -5.85 2.14 8.86
C ALA A 208 -6.28 2.89 7.58
N PRO A 209 -6.22 2.25 6.39
CA PRO A 209 -6.90 2.69 5.16
C PRO A 209 -8.37 3.15 5.31
N GLY A 210 -9.10 2.67 6.31
CA GLY A 210 -10.47 3.08 6.62
C GLY A 210 -10.60 4.29 7.54
N PHE A 211 -9.61 5.21 7.62
CA PHE A 211 -9.66 6.32 8.58
C PHE A 211 -10.88 7.25 8.39
N ASN A 212 -11.36 7.45 7.16
CA ASN A 212 -12.61 8.20 6.90
C ASN A 212 -13.86 7.51 7.51
N THR A 213 -13.71 6.24 7.90
CA THR A 213 -14.75 5.35 8.43
C THR A 213 -14.33 4.73 9.77
N ASP A 214 -13.53 5.45 10.57
CA ASP A 214 -13.06 5.02 11.91
C ASP A 214 -12.42 3.62 11.91
N TYR A 215 -11.48 3.36 11.00
CA TYR A 215 -10.78 2.06 10.88
C TYR A 215 -11.72 0.89 10.53
N VAL A 216 -12.97 1.14 10.14
CA VAL A 216 -13.87 0.12 9.60
C VAL A 216 -13.76 0.15 8.09
N ARG A 217 -13.28 -0.94 7.47
CA ARG A 217 -13.18 -1.04 6.00
C ARG A 217 -14.58 -0.97 5.35
N SER A 218 -14.92 0.17 4.77
CA SER A 218 -16.07 0.37 3.87
C SER A 218 -15.65 1.11 2.61
N LEU A 219 -16.45 1.00 1.54
CA LEU A 219 -16.35 1.95 0.42
C LEU A 219 -16.79 3.34 0.91
N ASP A 220 -16.44 4.38 0.15
CA ASP A 220 -17.10 5.68 0.28
C ASP A 220 -18.62 5.44 0.29
N ASP A 221 -19.33 6.06 1.25
CA ASP A 221 -20.76 5.84 1.58
C ASP A 221 -21.13 4.58 2.41
N ILE A 222 -20.18 4.00 3.15
CA ILE A 222 -20.43 2.88 4.10
C ILE A 222 -21.07 1.66 3.43
N ARG A 223 -20.81 1.47 2.14
CA ARG A 223 -21.11 0.20 1.51
C ARG A 223 -20.06 -0.79 1.95
N ASN A 224 -20.50 -1.96 2.43
CA ASN A 224 -19.58 -3.05 2.68
C ASN A 224 -18.73 -3.27 1.40
N PRO A 225 -17.39 -3.26 1.46
CA PRO A 225 -16.53 -3.32 0.27
C PRO A 225 -16.58 -4.69 -0.42
N PHE A 226 -17.35 -5.61 0.15
CA PHE A 226 -17.65 -6.94 -0.35
C PHE A 226 -19.13 -7.08 -0.78
N ALA A 227 -19.91 -5.99 -0.78
CA ALA A 227 -21.36 -5.96 -1.10
C ALA A 227 -21.70 -5.71 -2.57
N GLU A 228 -20.72 -5.71 -3.48
CA GLU A 228 -21.04 -5.75 -4.91
C GLU A 228 -21.98 -6.94 -5.20
N PHE A 229 -23.10 -6.65 -5.86
CA PHE A 229 -23.94 -7.64 -6.54
C PHE A 229 -23.08 -8.35 -7.60
N SER A 230 -22.34 -9.38 -7.20
CA SER A 230 -21.50 -10.17 -8.09
C SER A 230 -22.05 -11.57 -8.14
N THR A 231 -22.92 -11.84 -9.12
CA THR A 231 -23.31 -13.21 -9.51
C THR A 231 -22.13 -13.97 -10.13
N THR A 232 -21.04 -13.27 -10.43
CA THR A 232 -19.78 -13.82 -10.96
C THR A 232 -18.85 -14.27 -9.82
N PRO A 233 -18.29 -15.49 -9.89
CA PRO A 233 -17.22 -15.96 -9.00
C PRO A 233 -16.10 -14.91 -8.84
N TYR A 234 -15.55 -14.73 -7.63
CA TYR A 234 -14.39 -13.84 -7.37
C TYR A 234 -13.24 -13.98 -8.39
N CYS A 235 -13.04 -15.18 -8.95
CA CYS A 235 -12.04 -15.44 -9.97
C CYS A 235 -12.32 -14.79 -11.33
N ASP A 236 -13.57 -14.53 -11.65
CA ASP A 236 -13.96 -13.85 -12.89
C ASP A 236 -13.60 -12.36 -12.85
N ARG A 237 -13.30 -11.84 -11.66
CA ARG A 237 -12.71 -10.50 -11.48
C ARG A 237 -11.26 -10.45 -11.98
N PHE A 238 -10.57 -11.58 -12.14
CA PHE A 238 -9.20 -11.65 -12.68
C PHE A 238 -9.13 -11.88 -14.17
N ARG A 239 -10.27 -12.08 -14.83
CA ARG A 239 -10.30 -12.14 -16.29
C ARG A 239 -10.05 -10.74 -16.85
N PRO A 240 -9.14 -10.60 -17.83
CA PRO A 240 -9.12 -9.41 -18.67
C PRO A 240 -10.53 -9.21 -19.20
N GLN A 241 -11.19 -8.14 -18.77
CA GLN A 241 -12.43 -7.75 -19.43
C GLN A 241 -11.99 -7.03 -20.70
N PRO A 242 -12.53 -7.35 -21.87
CA PRO A 242 -12.32 -6.50 -23.03
C PRO A 242 -12.72 -5.08 -22.62
N PRO A 243 -11.97 -4.04 -22.99
CA PRO A 243 -12.32 -2.67 -22.67
C PRO A 243 -13.65 -2.32 -23.34
N LYS A 244 -14.77 -2.68 -22.69
CA LYS A 244 -16.14 -2.42 -23.12
C LYS A 244 -16.50 -0.93 -22.99
N GLU A 245 -15.55 -0.11 -22.52
CA GLU A 245 -15.78 1.26 -22.07
C GLU A 245 -15.47 2.31 -23.15
N ALA A 246 -15.02 1.91 -24.35
CA ALA A 246 -14.86 2.83 -25.48
C ALA A 246 -16.18 3.53 -25.88
N ALA A 247 -17.34 2.93 -25.54
CA ALA A 247 -18.66 3.45 -25.89
C ALA A 247 -19.13 4.67 -25.06
N LEU A 248 -18.47 4.99 -23.93
CA LEU A 248 -18.85 6.11 -23.05
C LEU A 248 -17.88 7.31 -23.09
N LEU A 249 -16.77 7.19 -23.84
CA LEU A 249 -15.74 8.23 -23.89
C LEU A 249 -16.13 9.36 -24.86
N THR A 250 -16.47 10.51 -24.29
CA THR A 250 -16.65 11.74 -25.06
C THR A 250 -15.28 12.38 -25.33
N ALA A 251 -14.88 12.38 -26.60
CA ALA A 251 -13.66 13.00 -27.06
C ALA A 251 -13.91 13.55 -28.46
N GLU A 252 -13.53 14.80 -28.68
CA GLU A 252 -13.58 15.45 -29.99
C GLU A 252 -12.54 14.83 -30.93
N GLU A 253 -12.95 14.61 -32.18
CA GLU A 253 -12.06 14.09 -33.22
C GLU A 253 -10.91 15.07 -33.50
N PRO A 254 -9.67 14.58 -33.62
CA PRO A 254 -8.55 15.39 -34.09
C PRO A 254 -8.87 16.09 -35.41
N LYS A 255 -8.47 17.37 -35.55
CA LYS A 255 -8.71 18.15 -36.78
C LYS A 255 -8.04 17.55 -38.01
N ASP A 256 -6.87 16.92 -37.82
CA ASP A 256 -6.15 16.18 -38.84
C ASP A 256 -5.74 14.83 -38.25
N MET A 257 -6.44 13.77 -38.69
CA MET A 257 -6.20 12.41 -38.22
C MET A 257 -4.85 11.84 -38.68
N GLY A 258 -4.36 12.25 -39.86
CA GLY A 258 -3.09 11.76 -40.39
C GLY A 258 -1.90 12.34 -39.63
N GLN A 259 -1.92 13.65 -39.38
CA GLN A 259 -0.92 14.30 -38.54
C GLN A 259 -0.94 13.75 -37.11
N PHE A 260 -2.13 13.59 -36.53
CA PHE A 260 -2.29 13.04 -35.18
C PHE A 260 -1.67 11.65 -35.03
N SER A 261 -1.98 10.71 -35.95
CA SER A 261 -1.39 9.36 -35.91
C SER A 261 0.13 9.40 -36.05
N ASN A 262 0.64 10.19 -37.00
CA ASN A 262 2.07 10.30 -37.27
C ASN A 262 2.86 10.85 -36.07
N GLU A 263 2.34 11.85 -35.36
CA GLU A 263 2.99 12.43 -34.17
C GLU A 263 3.10 11.40 -33.03
N ILE A 264 2.04 10.61 -32.81
CA ILE A 264 2.04 9.53 -31.80
C ILE A 264 3.01 8.42 -32.18
N GLU A 265 3.01 8.00 -33.45
CA GLU A 265 3.94 6.98 -33.95
C GLU A 265 5.40 7.45 -33.83
N GLN A 266 5.71 8.70 -34.21
CA GLN A 266 7.05 9.27 -34.05
C GLN A 266 7.49 9.29 -32.59
N TYR A 267 6.59 9.67 -31.68
CA TYR A 267 6.90 9.64 -30.25
C TYR A 267 7.19 8.22 -29.74
N ILE A 268 6.39 7.23 -30.16
CA ILE A 268 6.57 5.81 -29.77
C ILE A 268 7.89 5.25 -30.31
N MET A 269 8.25 5.59 -31.56
CA MET A 269 9.47 5.09 -32.22
C MET A 269 10.74 5.81 -31.78
N ASP A 270 10.62 6.97 -31.13
CA ASP A 270 11.76 7.70 -30.59
C ASP A 270 12.29 7.03 -29.30
N THR A 271 13.41 6.32 -29.47
CA THR A 271 14.15 5.64 -28.40
C THR A 271 15.39 6.41 -27.95
N GLN A 272 15.46 7.72 -28.21
CA GLN A 272 16.63 8.51 -27.88
C GLN A 272 16.94 8.46 -26.38
N ILE A 273 18.18 8.10 -26.04
CA ILE A 273 18.70 8.16 -24.68
C ILE A 273 19.01 9.62 -24.32
N THR A 274 18.20 10.22 -23.45
CA THR A 274 18.28 11.65 -23.08
C THR A 274 18.05 11.87 -21.58
N SER A 275 18.68 12.91 -21.03
CA SER A 275 18.47 13.38 -19.65
C SER A 275 17.15 14.13 -19.47
N THR A 276 16.43 14.43 -20.56
CA THR A 276 15.20 15.22 -20.50
C THR A 276 14.04 14.35 -20.02
N LEU A 277 13.55 14.67 -18.82
CA LEU A 277 12.36 14.05 -18.28
C LEU A 277 11.12 14.50 -19.08
N PRO A 278 10.32 13.59 -19.67
CA PRO A 278 9.11 14.00 -20.38
C PRO A 278 8.11 14.62 -19.40
N LYS A 279 7.54 15.75 -19.81
CA LYS A 279 6.52 16.48 -19.04
C LYS A 279 5.20 15.69 -18.97
N ASP A 280 4.81 15.05 -20.07
CA ASP A 280 3.61 14.24 -20.18
C ASP A 280 3.69 13.34 -21.42
N VAL A 281 2.69 12.48 -21.62
CA VAL A 281 2.41 11.87 -22.91
C VAL A 281 2.06 12.93 -23.96
N PRO A 282 2.35 12.71 -25.26
CA PRO A 282 2.23 13.74 -26.29
C PRO A 282 0.79 14.17 -26.60
N ALA A 283 -0.22 13.39 -26.21
CA ALA A 283 -1.61 13.69 -26.46
C ALA A 283 -2.56 13.14 -25.39
N ASP A 284 -3.79 13.64 -25.41
CA ASP A 284 -4.88 13.17 -24.56
C ASP A 284 -5.10 11.65 -24.73
N PRO A 285 -4.90 10.86 -23.66
CA PRO A 285 -5.09 9.41 -23.67
C PRO A 285 -6.47 8.99 -24.15
N THR A 286 -7.50 9.76 -23.83
CA THR A 286 -8.88 9.46 -24.21
C THR A 286 -9.07 9.57 -25.72
N LYS A 287 -8.40 10.54 -26.38
CA LYS A 287 -8.41 10.68 -27.83
C LYS A 287 -7.60 9.57 -28.51
N VAL A 288 -6.38 9.28 -28.01
CA VAL A 288 -5.54 8.21 -28.56
C VAL A 288 -6.27 6.86 -28.45
N PHE A 289 -6.84 6.55 -27.28
CA PHE A 289 -7.58 5.30 -27.04
C PHE A 289 -8.79 5.16 -27.97
N LYS A 290 -9.56 6.25 -28.16
CA LYS A 290 -10.77 6.24 -28.99
C LYS A 290 -10.48 6.14 -30.49
N PHE A 291 -9.48 6.87 -30.98
CA PHE A 291 -9.26 7.04 -32.43
C PHE A 291 -8.11 6.20 -32.99
N LEU A 292 -7.07 5.88 -32.19
CA LEU A 292 -5.94 5.03 -32.60
C LEU A 292 -5.96 3.65 -31.92
N GLY A 293 -6.79 3.48 -30.90
CA GLY A 293 -7.05 2.20 -30.24
C GLY A 293 -6.25 1.99 -28.94
N PRO A 294 -6.65 1.00 -28.13
CA PRO A 294 -6.06 0.73 -26.82
C PRO A 294 -4.58 0.35 -26.88
N GLU A 295 -4.16 -0.40 -27.90
CA GLU A 295 -2.76 -0.83 -28.06
C GLU A 295 -1.81 0.35 -28.30
N ILE A 296 -2.20 1.29 -29.16
CA ILE A 296 -1.41 2.50 -29.42
C ILE A 296 -1.35 3.40 -28.18
N ALA A 297 -2.46 3.53 -27.45
CA ALA A 297 -2.48 4.24 -26.18
C ALA A 297 -1.52 3.60 -25.16
N GLN A 298 -1.51 2.27 -25.04
CA GLN A 298 -0.59 1.57 -24.15
C GLN A 298 0.87 1.78 -24.58
N LEU A 299 1.20 1.63 -25.87
CA LEU A 299 2.55 1.90 -26.40
C LEU A 299 3.02 3.34 -26.13
N MET A 300 2.12 4.32 -26.20
CA MET A 300 2.43 5.71 -25.86
C MET A 300 2.86 5.85 -24.38
N PHE A 301 2.15 5.19 -23.46
CA PHE A 301 2.50 5.19 -22.04
C PHE A 301 3.76 4.37 -21.74
N ASP A 302 3.96 3.23 -22.40
CA ASP A 302 5.17 2.41 -22.24
C ASP A 302 6.42 3.11 -22.79
N SER A 303 6.29 3.88 -23.87
CA SER A 303 7.36 4.76 -24.36
C SER A 303 7.65 5.89 -23.37
N TYR A 304 6.61 6.53 -22.81
CA TYR A 304 6.75 7.50 -21.73
C TYR A 304 7.44 6.92 -20.48
N ALA A 305 7.13 5.67 -20.13
CA ALA A 305 7.74 4.96 -19.01
C ALA A 305 9.24 4.76 -19.20
N TRP A 306 9.68 4.27 -20.37
CA TRP A 306 11.09 4.13 -20.69
C TRP A 306 11.83 5.48 -20.77
N LYS A 307 11.23 6.51 -21.37
CA LYS A 307 11.81 7.87 -21.39
C LYS A 307 11.97 8.44 -19.98
N SER A 308 10.97 8.24 -19.11
CA SER A 308 11.05 8.62 -17.69
C SER A 308 12.13 7.83 -16.95
N PHE A 309 12.21 6.52 -17.18
CA PHE A 309 13.23 5.66 -16.58
C PHE A 309 14.64 6.12 -16.95
N ILE A 310 14.89 6.41 -18.23
CA ILE A 310 16.21 6.88 -18.67
C ILE A 310 16.56 8.23 -18.06
N ALA A 311 15.65 9.21 -18.09
CA ALA A 311 15.91 10.53 -17.53
C ALA A 311 16.18 10.49 -16.01
N LEU A 312 15.42 9.68 -15.27
CA LEU A 312 15.59 9.52 -13.82
C LEU A 312 16.87 8.74 -13.46
N ASN A 313 17.30 7.81 -14.31
CA ASN A 313 18.56 7.07 -14.14
C ASN A 313 19.77 7.81 -14.75
N TRP A 314 19.62 9.07 -15.16
CA TRP A 314 20.75 9.89 -15.61
C TRP A 314 21.66 10.25 -14.43
N PRO A 315 23.00 10.37 -14.63
CA PRO A 315 23.90 10.90 -13.60
C PRO A 315 23.41 12.23 -13.02
N ASN A 316 23.46 12.39 -11.70
CA ASN A 316 23.14 13.63 -11.00
C ASN A 316 24.34 14.60 -10.99
N LYS A 317 24.09 15.91 -10.89
CA LYS A 317 25.14 16.94 -10.75
C LYS A 317 26.03 16.80 -9.51
N GLY A 318 25.63 15.98 -8.54
CA GLY A 318 26.38 15.73 -7.32
C GLY A 318 26.34 16.91 -6.36
N VAL A 319 27.49 17.21 -5.75
CA VAL A 319 27.63 18.26 -4.73
C VAL A 319 28.09 19.56 -5.38
N ASN A 320 27.37 20.65 -5.11
CA ASN A 320 27.77 21.98 -5.54
C ASN A 320 29.11 22.36 -4.89
N PRO A 321 30.15 22.70 -5.67
CA PRO A 321 31.50 22.89 -5.14
C PRO A 321 31.64 24.11 -4.24
N ASP A 322 30.79 25.14 -4.43
CA ASP A 322 30.84 26.40 -3.68
C ASP A 322 30.11 26.29 -2.34
N THR A 323 28.92 25.69 -2.35
CA THR A 323 28.04 25.59 -1.16
C THR A 323 28.25 24.32 -0.36
N LYS A 324 28.93 23.31 -0.92
CA LYS A 324 29.08 21.95 -0.37
C LYS A 324 27.74 21.25 -0.09
N LYS A 325 26.67 21.66 -0.77
CA LYS A 325 25.34 21.06 -0.66
C LYS A 325 25.04 20.14 -1.86
N PRO A 326 24.25 19.07 -1.67
CA PRO A 326 23.82 18.23 -2.78
C PRO A 326 22.93 19.02 -3.75
N GLN A 327 22.96 18.66 -5.04
CA GLN A 327 22.06 19.19 -6.08
C GLN A 327 21.04 18.12 -6.47
N ARG A 328 20.09 17.89 -5.57
CA ARG A 328 19.14 16.77 -5.67
C ARG A 328 18.18 16.96 -6.84
N GLY A 329 17.97 15.88 -7.59
CA GLY A 329 17.00 15.82 -8.69
C GLY A 329 17.46 16.46 -10.01
N GLU A 330 18.69 16.96 -10.09
CA GLU A 330 19.20 17.63 -11.29
C GLU A 330 20.13 16.71 -12.11
N PRO A 331 19.83 16.42 -13.39
CA PRO A 331 20.74 15.64 -14.22
C PRO A 331 22.01 16.44 -14.59
N ASP A 332 23.16 15.77 -14.61
CA ASP A 332 24.38 16.29 -15.21
C ASP A 332 24.39 16.03 -16.72
N THR A 333 24.06 17.07 -17.49
CA THR A 333 24.00 17.01 -18.95
C THR A 333 25.38 17.01 -19.61
N GLN A 334 26.47 17.17 -18.85
CA GLN A 334 27.83 17.07 -19.34
C GLN A 334 28.37 15.63 -19.28
N LEU A 335 27.73 14.76 -18.48
CA LEU A 335 28.11 13.35 -18.36
C LEU A 335 27.30 12.47 -19.33
N PRO A 336 27.91 11.42 -19.91
CA PRO A 336 27.17 10.43 -20.65
C PRO A 336 26.30 9.60 -19.70
N PHE A 337 25.20 9.03 -20.21
CA PHE A 337 24.32 8.16 -19.42
C PHE A 337 25.08 7.07 -18.66
N THR A 338 26.14 6.50 -19.25
CA THR A 338 26.94 5.40 -18.66
C THR A 338 27.71 5.77 -17.39
N ALA A 339 27.85 7.05 -17.05
CA ALA A 339 28.48 7.47 -15.80
C ALA A 339 27.63 7.05 -14.57
N ASN A 340 26.34 6.77 -14.74
CA ASN A 340 25.43 6.29 -13.69
C ASN A 340 25.83 4.94 -13.07
N LYS A 341 26.77 4.22 -13.68
CA LYS A 341 27.39 3.03 -13.09
C LYS A 341 28.13 3.35 -11.78
N ASN A 342 28.66 4.56 -11.64
CA ASN A 342 29.45 4.99 -10.50
C ASN A 342 28.87 6.22 -9.80
N ASP A 343 28.24 7.13 -10.56
CA ASP A 343 27.66 8.35 -10.00
C ASP A 343 26.21 8.12 -9.56
N ALA A 344 25.80 8.80 -8.50
CA ALA A 344 24.41 8.82 -8.06
C ALA A 344 23.52 9.34 -9.20
N MET A 345 22.36 8.72 -9.37
CA MET A 345 21.39 9.09 -10.38
C MET A 345 20.41 10.15 -9.87
N VAL A 346 19.70 10.81 -10.77
CA VAL A 346 18.70 11.84 -10.45
C VAL A 346 17.76 11.38 -9.34
N TRP A 347 17.13 10.20 -9.48
CA TRP A 347 16.18 9.73 -8.49
C TRP A 347 16.81 9.27 -7.17
N GLU A 348 18.07 8.77 -7.19
CA GLU A 348 18.78 8.33 -5.97
C GLU A 348 19.08 9.51 -5.04
N THR A 349 19.01 10.74 -5.55
CA THR A 349 19.21 11.96 -4.77
C THR A 349 17.92 12.57 -4.23
N TYR A 350 16.75 12.02 -4.54
CA TYR A 350 15.48 12.45 -3.94
C TYR A 350 15.47 12.24 -2.42
N LYS A 351 14.51 12.83 -1.72
CA LYS A 351 14.45 12.68 -0.26
C LYS A 351 13.78 11.36 0.10
N PRO A 352 14.43 10.51 0.91
CA PRO A 352 13.77 9.34 1.46
C PRO A 352 12.77 9.75 2.56
N THR A 353 11.77 8.93 2.81
CA THR A 353 10.70 9.23 3.79
C THR A 353 11.24 9.48 5.20
N PHE A 354 12.22 8.71 5.68
CA PHE A 354 12.81 8.92 7.01
C PHE A 354 13.54 10.26 7.17
N GLU A 355 13.99 10.90 6.08
CA GLU A 355 14.63 12.23 6.15
C GLU A 355 13.60 13.34 6.43
N VAL A 356 12.32 13.10 6.13
CA VAL A 356 11.25 14.11 6.18
C VAL A 356 10.24 13.82 7.29
N PHE A 357 9.97 12.55 7.57
CA PHE A 357 9.01 12.11 8.57
C PHE A 357 9.73 11.45 9.75
N GLN A 358 9.39 11.85 10.98
CA GLN A 358 9.97 11.32 12.21
C GLN A 358 8.87 10.88 13.19
N PRO A 359 8.14 9.78 12.89
CA PRO A 359 6.97 9.34 13.69
C PRO A 359 7.32 8.93 15.13
N GLY A 360 8.61 8.75 15.44
CA GLY A 360 9.11 8.53 16.81
C GLY A 360 9.24 9.81 17.64
N ASP A 361 9.32 10.98 17.00
CA ASP A 361 9.44 12.28 17.66
C ASP A 361 8.13 13.07 17.50
N ILE A 362 7.37 13.19 18.60
CA ILE A 362 6.09 13.91 18.62
C ILE A 362 6.24 15.43 18.42
N THR A 363 7.44 15.97 18.63
CA THR A 363 7.73 17.40 18.48
C THR A 363 8.20 17.77 17.07
N TRP A 364 8.45 16.77 16.22
CA TRP A 364 8.96 16.97 14.87
C TRP A 364 8.00 17.79 14.01
N ASN A 365 8.55 18.87 13.43
CA ASN A 365 7.86 19.75 12.49
C ASN A 365 8.86 20.35 11.48
N PRO A 366 9.01 19.75 10.28
CA PRO A 366 10.05 20.11 9.33
C PRO A 366 9.65 21.26 8.37
N THR A 367 8.75 22.17 8.79
CA THR A 367 8.18 23.24 7.93
C THR A 367 9.20 24.15 7.23
N ASN A 368 10.46 24.19 7.67
CA ASN A 368 11.53 24.99 7.05
C ASN A 368 12.69 24.14 6.50
N GLN A 369 12.50 22.83 6.37
CA GLN A 369 13.53 21.91 5.88
C GLN A 369 13.87 22.26 4.42
N PRO A 370 15.15 22.51 4.06
CA PRO A 370 15.53 22.74 2.67
C PRO A 370 15.57 21.45 1.85
N TRP A 371 15.23 21.54 0.56
CA TRP A 371 15.38 20.43 -0.39
C TRP A 371 16.83 19.91 -0.45
N ASN A 372 17.78 20.80 -0.72
CA ASN A 372 19.21 20.49 -0.85
C ASN A 372 19.96 20.51 0.50
N GLN A 373 19.32 20.12 1.59
CA GLN A 373 20.06 19.89 2.83
C GLN A 373 20.93 18.64 2.72
N ILE A 374 22.02 18.60 3.49
CA ILE A 374 22.85 17.42 3.64
C ILE A 374 21.98 16.32 4.30
N PRO A 375 21.96 15.09 3.75
CA PRO A 375 21.20 14.00 4.36
C PRO A 375 21.68 13.77 5.80
N PRO A 376 20.76 13.69 6.78
CA PRO A 376 21.13 13.36 8.16
C PRO A 376 21.54 11.88 8.26
N ALA A 377 22.55 11.59 9.08
CA ALA A 377 22.93 10.20 9.34
C ALA A 377 21.97 9.58 10.37
N PRO A 378 21.58 8.30 10.21
CA PRO A 378 20.87 7.58 11.26
C PRO A 378 21.71 7.49 12.54
N LYS A 379 21.05 7.57 13.69
CA LYS A 379 21.69 7.34 14.98
C LYS A 379 21.90 5.84 15.20
N GLY A 380 23.11 5.44 15.55
CA GLY A 380 23.43 4.06 15.83
C GLY A 380 24.92 3.77 15.74
N LYS A 381 25.31 2.57 16.15
CA LYS A 381 26.71 2.13 16.03
C LYS A 381 27.08 2.04 14.54
N ASP A 382 28.25 2.58 14.18
CA ASP A 382 28.81 2.52 12.82
C ASP A 382 27.97 3.22 11.73
N CYS A 383 27.01 4.08 12.11
CA CYS A 383 26.10 4.75 11.17
C CYS A 383 26.60 6.09 10.59
N GLU A 384 27.53 6.78 11.27
CA GLU A 384 27.98 8.13 10.86
C GLU A 384 29.26 8.10 10.01
N ASN A 385 30.09 7.07 10.13
CA ASN A 385 31.49 7.08 9.69
C ASN A 385 31.80 6.14 8.52
N GLU A 386 30.80 5.42 8.02
CA GLU A 386 30.95 4.46 6.92
C GLU A 386 30.70 5.15 5.57
N ASP A 387 31.60 4.97 4.61
CA ASP A 387 31.41 5.44 3.23
C ASP A 387 30.34 4.61 2.51
N HIS A 388 29.36 5.28 1.91
CA HIS A 388 28.20 4.65 1.28
C HIS A 388 27.56 5.55 0.22
N ASP A 389 26.82 4.94 -0.70
CA ASP A 389 26.10 5.66 -1.76
C ASP A 389 24.73 6.16 -1.26
N PHE A 390 24.08 5.41 -0.37
CA PHE A 390 22.78 5.71 0.21
C PHE A 390 22.50 4.87 1.47
N VAL A 391 21.50 5.29 2.25
CA VAL A 391 21.09 4.59 3.48
C VAL A 391 19.80 3.82 3.22
N ILE A 392 19.84 2.51 3.45
CA ILE A 392 18.64 1.68 3.45
C ILE A 392 18.21 1.44 4.89
N THR A 393 17.06 2.00 5.25
CA THR A 393 16.48 1.85 6.58
C THR A 393 15.35 0.83 6.62
N MET A 394 14.74 0.57 5.47
CA MET A 394 13.67 -0.41 5.35
C MET A 394 14.28 -1.80 5.30
N GLN A 395 14.42 -2.40 6.49
CA GLN A 395 14.60 -3.84 6.60
C GLN A 395 13.48 -4.59 5.90
N SER A 396 12.30 -3.95 5.88
CA SER A 396 10.98 -4.41 5.48
C SER A 396 10.10 -3.28 4.95
N LYS A 397 8.99 -3.61 4.27
CA LYS A 397 7.91 -2.68 3.92
C LYS A 397 7.12 -2.09 5.13
N THR A 398 7.61 -2.16 6.39
CA THR A 398 7.20 -1.40 7.63
C THR A 398 7.99 -1.86 8.88
N ARG A 399 8.51 -0.97 9.77
CA ARG A 399 9.52 -1.29 10.83
C ARG A 399 9.08 -1.66 12.27
N ASP A 400 7.82 -1.95 12.57
CA ASP A 400 7.47 -2.46 13.93
C ASP A 400 7.05 -3.95 13.90
N VAL A 401 7.96 -4.81 14.39
CA VAL A 401 7.82 -6.27 14.67
C VAL A 401 7.53 -7.18 13.46
N LEU A 402 8.54 -7.96 13.04
CA LEU A 402 8.42 -9.18 12.20
C LEU A 402 7.33 -9.13 11.10
N ASN A 403 7.40 -8.21 10.12
CA ASN A 403 6.50 -8.27 8.97
C ASN A 403 6.82 -7.28 7.82
N GLU A 404 6.66 -7.67 6.54
CA GLU A 404 6.97 -6.83 5.36
C GLU A 404 6.05 -7.03 4.15
N THR A 405 4.96 -6.27 4.02
CA THR A 405 4.31 -5.92 2.72
C THR A 405 3.10 -5.07 3.02
N GLY A 406 3.38 -4.02 3.80
CA GLY A 406 2.36 -3.20 4.38
C GLY A 406 1.83 -2.12 3.46
N GLN A 407 2.49 -1.68 2.39
CA GLN A 407 2.27 -0.28 1.98
C GLN A 407 0.89 0.14 1.41
N ALA A 408 -0.02 -0.81 1.18
CA ALA A 408 -1.45 -0.53 1.01
C ALA A 408 -2.38 -1.27 2.02
N PHE A 409 -1.80 -2.12 2.88
CA PHE A 409 -2.50 -2.99 3.84
C PHE A 409 -1.79 -3.06 5.21
N ALA A 410 -1.14 -1.96 5.62
CA ALA A 410 -0.11 -1.86 6.65
C ALA A 410 0.18 -3.16 7.46
N GLY A 411 1.33 -3.79 7.21
CA GLY A 411 1.76 -5.01 7.88
C GLY A 411 1.12 -6.34 7.44
N SER A 412 0.50 -6.49 6.27
CA SER A 412 -0.27 -7.71 5.96
C SER A 412 0.51 -8.97 5.51
N PHE A 413 1.72 -8.87 4.95
CA PHE A 413 2.54 -10.05 4.61
C PHE A 413 4.00 -9.88 5.04
N GLY A 414 4.76 -10.97 5.16
CA GLY A 414 6.14 -11.05 5.67
C GLY A 414 7.22 -10.75 4.64
N TYR A 415 8.49 -10.92 5.02
CA TYR A 415 9.62 -10.49 4.20
C TYR A 415 9.92 -11.34 2.99
N LEU A 416 10.41 -10.67 1.94
CA LEU A 416 10.99 -11.35 0.79
C LEU A 416 12.44 -11.72 1.10
N VAL A 417 12.73 -13.02 1.05
CA VAL A 417 14.06 -13.58 1.21
C VAL A 417 14.50 -14.19 -0.12
N ASP A 418 15.71 -13.87 -0.54
CA ASP A 418 16.32 -14.41 -1.75
C ASP A 418 16.84 -15.85 -1.57
N GLN A 419 17.40 -16.44 -2.64
CA GLN A 419 17.94 -17.81 -2.57
C GLN A 419 19.25 -17.93 -1.76
N ASP A 420 19.87 -16.82 -1.36
CA ASP A 420 21.03 -16.76 -0.46
C ASP A 420 20.63 -16.54 1.00
N SER A 421 19.33 -16.58 1.32
CA SER A 421 18.77 -16.32 2.66
C SER A 421 18.95 -14.87 3.16
N SER A 422 19.17 -13.93 2.24
CA SER A 422 19.24 -12.49 2.53
C SER A 422 17.89 -11.82 2.28
N ARG A 423 17.55 -10.83 3.12
CA ARG A 423 16.31 -10.05 2.98
C ARG A 423 16.45 -9.05 1.85
N VAL A 424 15.46 -9.01 0.96
CA VAL A 424 15.32 -7.92 -0.01
C VAL A 424 14.95 -6.65 0.75
N ARG A 425 15.67 -5.57 0.46
CA ARG A 425 15.45 -4.27 1.10
C ARG A 425 14.72 -3.34 0.15
N TYR A 426 14.06 -2.33 0.71
CA TYR A 426 13.28 -1.38 -0.06
C TYR A 426 13.66 0.05 0.28
N GLU A 427 13.23 1.00 -0.54
CA GLU A 427 13.34 2.42 -0.25
C GLU A 427 12.18 3.14 -0.92
N VAL A 428 11.69 4.21 -0.31
CA VAL A 428 10.71 5.12 -0.90
C VAL A 428 11.26 6.54 -0.84
N LEU A 429 11.27 7.19 -2.00
CA LEU A 429 11.74 8.57 -2.18
C LEU A 429 10.72 9.38 -2.96
N PHE A 430 10.74 10.70 -2.79
CA PHE A 430 9.86 11.60 -3.53
C PHE A 430 10.59 12.87 -3.98
N ASN A 431 10.18 13.42 -5.11
CA ASN A 431 10.84 14.57 -5.73
C ASN A 431 10.56 15.90 -5.00
N ARG A 432 11.18 16.96 -5.52
CA ARG A 432 11.10 18.30 -4.94
C ARG A 432 9.68 18.86 -4.91
N THR A 433 8.91 18.67 -5.98
CA THR A 433 7.54 19.14 -6.10
C THR A 433 6.67 18.58 -4.98
N GLU A 434 6.78 17.28 -4.75
CA GLU A 434 6.04 16.60 -3.68
C GLU A 434 6.52 17.02 -2.29
N PHE A 435 7.83 17.07 -2.08
CA PHE A 435 8.44 17.52 -0.82
C PHE A 435 7.96 18.91 -0.42
N GLU A 436 8.06 19.89 -1.31
CA GLU A 436 7.67 21.27 -1.01
C GLU A 436 6.16 21.39 -0.76
N TYR A 437 5.35 20.57 -1.45
CA TYR A 437 3.92 20.46 -1.15
C TYR A 437 3.64 19.91 0.25
N ILE A 438 4.35 18.87 0.69
CA ILE A 438 4.19 18.27 2.03
C ILE A 438 4.61 19.26 3.11
N ILE A 439 5.81 19.82 2.99
CA ILE A 439 6.40 20.74 3.96
C ILE A 439 5.61 22.04 4.04
N GLY A 440 5.28 22.65 2.90
CA GLY A 440 4.58 23.94 2.84
C GLY A 440 3.16 23.91 3.41
N ASN A 441 2.55 22.73 3.52
CA ASN A 441 1.23 22.53 4.11
C ASN A 441 1.28 21.91 5.53
N GLY A 442 2.47 21.80 6.14
CA GLY A 442 2.63 21.23 7.48
C GLY A 442 2.26 19.74 7.59
N ARG A 443 2.23 19.00 6.47
CA ARG A 443 1.76 17.61 6.42
C ARG A 443 2.80 16.59 6.90
N ALA A 444 4.06 17.00 7.07
CA ALA A 444 5.13 16.16 7.62
C ALA A 444 5.30 16.24 9.15
N ALA A 445 4.53 17.09 9.83
CA ALA A 445 4.57 17.15 11.29
C ALA A 445 4.05 15.83 11.89
N SER A 446 4.75 15.27 12.87
CA SER A 446 4.40 13.95 13.43
C SER A 446 2.99 13.87 14.00
N LEU A 447 2.49 14.96 14.56
CA LEU A 447 1.11 15.09 15.06
C LEU A 447 0.04 14.98 13.98
N ASN A 448 0.41 15.15 12.70
CA ASN A 448 -0.48 15.07 11.57
C ASN A 448 -0.42 13.70 10.86
N LEU A 449 0.54 12.83 11.15
CA LEU A 449 0.77 11.63 10.35
C LEU A 449 -0.22 10.51 10.68
N THR A 450 -0.84 9.93 9.65
CA THR A 450 -1.56 8.66 9.73
C THR A 450 -1.14 7.76 8.57
N PRO A 451 -1.34 6.43 8.65
CA PRO A 451 -1.08 5.51 7.54
C PRO A 451 -1.76 5.88 6.21
N SER A 452 -2.85 6.65 6.27
CA SER A 452 -3.64 7.04 5.11
C SER A 452 -3.45 8.49 4.66
N GLY A 453 -2.63 9.28 5.36
CA GLY A 453 -2.44 10.70 5.05
C GLY A 453 -2.45 11.62 6.27
N PRO A 454 -2.47 12.94 6.05
CA PRO A 454 -2.56 13.90 7.13
C PRO A 454 -3.90 13.80 7.85
N LYS A 455 -3.88 13.80 9.18
CA LYS A 455 -5.07 13.69 10.05
C LYS A 455 -6.13 14.73 9.68
N GLY A 456 -7.36 14.28 9.47
CA GLY A 456 -8.51 15.15 9.15
C GLY A 456 -8.50 15.79 7.76
N ASP A 457 -7.43 15.61 6.99
CA ASP A 457 -7.19 16.27 5.70
C ASP A 457 -6.87 15.27 4.57
N VAL A 458 -7.10 13.96 4.77
CA VAL A 458 -6.88 12.90 3.77
C VAL A 458 -7.54 13.26 2.43
N ASN A 459 -8.79 13.71 2.44
CA ASN A 459 -9.54 14.08 1.23
C ASN A 459 -9.14 15.46 0.64
N LYS A 460 -8.20 16.17 1.27
CA LYS A 460 -7.66 17.47 0.83
C LYS A 460 -6.24 17.38 0.29
N VAL A 461 -5.61 16.21 0.36
CA VAL A 461 -4.34 15.97 -0.33
C VAL A 461 -4.62 15.89 -1.82
N ASN A 462 -3.88 16.69 -2.58
CA ASN A 462 -3.81 16.66 -4.03
C ASN A 462 -2.40 17.13 -4.39
N PHE A 463 -1.51 16.16 -4.57
CA PHE A 463 -0.15 16.40 -4.99
C PHE A 463 -0.12 17.09 -6.36
N PRO A 464 0.79 18.05 -6.60
CA PRO A 464 0.81 18.78 -7.87
C PRO A 464 1.08 17.86 -9.06
N ASP A 465 0.31 17.99 -10.13
CA ASP A 465 0.66 17.48 -11.46
C ASP A 465 1.46 18.53 -12.25
N THR A 466 1.80 18.26 -13.51
CA THR A 466 2.59 19.21 -14.34
C THR A 466 1.83 20.47 -14.79
N ARG A 467 0.54 20.62 -14.45
CA ARG A 467 -0.20 21.88 -14.58
C ARG A 467 -0.10 22.70 -13.30
N ASP A 468 -0.24 22.06 -12.15
CA ASP A 468 -0.25 22.73 -10.84
C ASP A 468 1.18 23.05 -10.35
N ASP A 469 2.18 22.28 -10.79
CA ASP A 469 3.60 22.55 -10.57
C ASP A 469 4.12 23.63 -11.53
N THR A 470 3.89 24.90 -11.18
CA THR A 470 4.35 26.03 -11.99
C THR A 470 5.82 26.40 -11.77
N ILE A 471 6.51 25.76 -10.83
CA ILE A 471 7.88 26.11 -10.44
C ILE A 471 8.89 25.19 -11.13
N TYR A 472 8.70 23.87 -11.00
CA TYR A 472 9.63 22.87 -11.53
C TYR A 472 9.08 22.20 -12.79
N ASN A 473 7.75 22.20 -12.95
CA ASN A 473 7.05 21.65 -14.11
C ASN A 473 7.37 20.15 -14.34
N GLU A 474 7.64 19.42 -13.26
CA GLU A 474 7.91 17.97 -13.25
C GLU A 474 6.70 17.15 -12.80
N GLY A 475 5.81 17.78 -12.02
CA GLY A 475 4.76 17.11 -11.27
C GLY A 475 5.35 16.34 -10.09
N SER A 476 4.47 15.73 -9.28
CA SER A 476 4.90 14.89 -8.15
C SER A 476 5.39 13.54 -8.66
N ILE A 477 6.49 13.06 -8.07
CA ILE A 477 7.13 11.80 -8.45
C ILE A 477 7.48 11.05 -7.18
N GLU A 478 6.98 9.83 -7.08
CA GLU A 478 7.37 8.87 -6.04
C GLU A 478 8.17 7.74 -6.69
N ILE A 479 9.22 7.32 -5.99
CA ILE A 479 10.08 6.20 -6.37
C ILE A 479 10.01 5.15 -5.28
N LYS A 480 9.89 3.89 -5.68
CA LYS A 480 10.07 2.76 -4.76
C LYS A 480 11.01 1.74 -5.35
N SER A 481 12.15 1.53 -4.72
CA SER A 481 13.18 0.60 -5.19
C SER A 481 13.21 -0.67 -4.32
N ALA A 482 13.65 -1.77 -4.92
CA ALA A 482 13.87 -3.06 -4.26
C ALA A 482 15.29 -3.54 -4.56
N TRP A 483 16.00 -3.94 -3.51
CA TRP A 483 17.44 -4.19 -3.53
C TRP A 483 17.77 -5.56 -2.95
N LYS A 484 18.53 -6.36 -3.69
CA LYS A 484 19.09 -7.64 -3.25
C LYS A 484 20.51 -7.45 -2.78
N GLU A 485 20.85 -7.99 -1.61
CA GLU A 485 22.25 -8.07 -1.16
C GLU A 485 23.04 -9.06 -2.03
N LEU A 486 24.18 -8.60 -2.55
CA LEU A 486 25.03 -9.44 -3.40
C LEU A 486 25.99 -10.27 -2.55
N CYS A 487 25.85 -11.58 -2.61
CA CYS A 487 26.83 -12.51 -2.09
C CYS A 487 27.89 -12.81 -3.16
N LEU A 488 29.11 -12.31 -2.98
CA LEU A 488 30.23 -12.41 -3.96
C LEU A 488 31.35 -13.38 -3.52
N THR A 489 31.20 -14.02 -2.37
CA THR A 489 32.19 -14.92 -1.74
C THR A 489 31.95 -16.38 -2.11
N ALA A 490 32.91 -17.28 -1.86
CA ALA A 490 32.87 -18.67 -2.37
C ALA A 490 31.88 -19.57 -1.63
N ASP A 491 31.42 -19.14 -0.47
CA ASP A 491 30.46 -19.76 0.44
C ASP A 491 29.00 -19.44 0.12
N CYS A 492 28.73 -18.57 -0.86
CA CYS A 492 27.37 -18.27 -1.29
C CYS A 492 26.67 -19.51 -1.89
N ASN A 493 25.43 -19.75 -1.48
CA ASN A 493 24.64 -20.87 -1.97
C ASN A 493 24.23 -20.69 -3.44
N HIS A 494 23.96 -19.44 -3.85
CA HIS A 494 23.51 -19.07 -5.19
C HIS A 494 24.15 -17.76 -5.68
N ARG A 495 25.31 -17.86 -6.33
CA ARG A 495 25.99 -16.68 -6.89
C ARG A 495 25.25 -16.10 -8.10
N ASP A 496 24.70 -14.88 -7.97
CA ASP A 496 24.12 -14.13 -9.10
C ASP A 496 25.16 -13.65 -10.13
N ALA A 497 26.42 -13.50 -9.68
CA ALA A 497 27.58 -13.08 -10.45
C ALA A 497 28.88 -13.63 -9.82
N GLU A 498 29.94 -13.74 -10.62
CA GLU A 498 31.23 -14.30 -10.16
C GLU A 498 32.02 -13.35 -9.25
N ASN A 499 31.87 -12.04 -9.46
CA ASN A 499 32.55 -10.97 -8.75
C ASN A 499 31.80 -9.64 -8.95
N LEU A 500 32.26 -8.57 -8.31
CA LEU A 500 31.61 -7.25 -8.37
C LEU A 500 31.56 -6.66 -9.78
N GLU A 501 32.60 -6.86 -10.60
CA GLU A 501 32.64 -6.35 -11.97
C GLU A 501 31.62 -7.07 -12.87
N ALA A 502 31.47 -8.39 -12.71
CA ALA A 502 30.43 -9.15 -13.37
C ALA A 502 29.03 -8.71 -12.89
N ALA A 503 28.87 -8.42 -11.59
CA ALA A 503 27.63 -7.92 -11.03
C ALA A 503 27.26 -6.54 -11.61
N LYS A 504 28.20 -5.60 -11.72
CA LYS A 504 27.99 -4.26 -12.28
C LYS A 504 27.64 -4.22 -13.78
N LYS A 505 27.95 -5.29 -14.52
CA LYS A 505 27.50 -5.46 -15.92
C LYS A 505 26.07 -6.00 -16.00
N LYS A 506 25.64 -6.74 -15.00
CA LYS A 506 24.33 -7.39 -14.94
C LYS A 506 23.28 -6.48 -14.30
N PHE A 507 23.60 -5.93 -13.14
CA PHE A 507 22.73 -5.10 -12.31
C PHE A 507 23.28 -3.68 -12.18
N LEU A 508 22.40 -2.74 -11.86
CA LEU A 508 22.82 -1.54 -11.15
C LEU A 508 23.24 -1.94 -9.73
N VAL A 509 24.48 -1.64 -9.35
CA VAL A 509 25.03 -1.98 -8.03
C VAL A 509 25.42 -0.71 -7.28
N ARG A 510 25.06 -0.66 -5.99
CA ARG A 510 25.39 0.40 -5.04
C ARG A 510 25.92 -0.20 -3.74
N ASN A 511 26.74 0.55 -3.03
CA ASN A 511 27.08 0.27 -1.64
C ASN A 511 26.05 0.95 -0.74
N ALA A 512 25.16 0.16 -0.16
CA ALA A 512 24.20 0.66 0.81
C ALA A 512 24.79 0.63 2.22
N LEU A 513 24.47 1.65 3.02
CA LEU A 513 24.53 1.56 4.47
C LEU A 513 23.19 0.99 4.97
N ILE A 514 23.20 -0.28 5.35
CA ILE A 514 22.02 -0.99 5.86
C ILE A 514 21.88 -0.67 7.34
N TYR A 515 20.79 0.00 7.68
CA TYR A 515 20.42 0.33 9.06
C TYR A 515 19.60 -0.82 9.67
N GLU A 516 20.15 -1.41 10.74
CA GLU A 516 19.57 -2.53 11.46
C GLU A 516 19.13 -2.11 12.87
N ALA A 517 17.90 -2.44 13.24
CA ALA A 517 17.43 -2.39 14.61
C ALA A 517 17.00 -3.79 15.05
N GLU A 518 17.66 -4.32 16.07
CA GLU A 518 17.38 -5.63 16.67
C GLU A 518 17.21 -5.47 18.19
N GLY A 519 15.97 -5.53 18.67
CA GLY A 519 15.65 -5.19 20.06
C GLY A 519 16.07 -3.74 20.35
N ASP A 520 16.82 -3.55 21.43
CA ASP A 520 17.35 -2.23 21.82
C ASP A 520 18.66 -1.86 21.11
N SER A 521 19.21 -2.74 20.27
CA SER A 521 20.47 -2.51 19.55
C SER A 521 20.23 -1.95 18.16
N VAL A 522 20.85 -0.80 17.87
CA VAL A 522 20.80 -0.14 16.57
C VAL A 522 22.22 -0.01 16.02
N TYR A 523 22.45 -0.53 14.82
CA TYR A 523 23.75 -0.49 14.14
C TYR A 523 23.58 -0.41 12.63
N CYS A 524 24.61 0.07 11.94
CA CYS A 524 24.68 0.08 10.50
C CYS A 524 25.76 -0.88 9.99
N ARG A 525 25.56 -1.41 8.78
CA ARG A 525 26.58 -2.17 8.06
C ARG A 525 26.57 -1.85 6.58
N ARG A 526 27.74 -1.79 5.96
CA ARG A 526 27.88 -1.60 4.52
C ARG A 526 27.69 -2.92 3.78
N ALA A 527 26.94 -2.92 2.67
CA ALA A 527 26.83 -4.07 1.78
C ALA A 527 26.64 -3.67 0.31
N PRO A 528 27.18 -4.44 -0.66
CA PRO A 528 26.86 -4.26 -2.07
C PRO A 528 25.45 -4.77 -2.36
N MET A 529 24.61 -3.90 -2.95
CA MET A 529 23.21 -4.17 -3.24
C MET A 529 22.96 -4.03 -4.74
N ALA A 530 22.20 -4.96 -5.32
CA ALA A 530 21.73 -4.93 -6.70
C ALA A 530 20.27 -4.48 -6.77
N LEU A 531 19.96 -3.53 -7.65
CA LEU A 531 18.59 -3.11 -7.91
C LEU A 531 17.84 -4.24 -8.64
N VAL A 532 16.79 -4.77 -8.04
CA VAL A 532 15.98 -5.87 -8.60
C VAL A 532 14.56 -5.45 -8.96
N GLY A 533 14.05 -4.32 -8.44
CA GLY A 533 12.75 -3.79 -8.81
C GLY A 533 12.68 -2.27 -8.59
N LEU A 534 11.89 -1.57 -9.41
CA LEU A 534 11.74 -0.12 -9.35
C LEU A 534 10.33 0.28 -9.78
N HIS A 535 9.58 0.92 -8.89
CA HIS A 535 8.40 1.71 -9.24
C HIS A 535 8.78 3.16 -9.47
N ILE A 536 8.11 3.74 -10.45
CA ILE A 536 8.09 5.18 -10.70
C ILE A 536 6.61 5.56 -10.80
N ALA A 537 6.10 6.33 -9.84
CA ALA A 537 4.77 6.92 -9.93
C ALA A 537 4.91 8.40 -10.27
N ARG A 538 4.17 8.90 -11.28
CA ARG A 538 4.24 10.30 -11.70
C ARG A 538 2.87 10.93 -11.91
N LYS A 539 2.66 12.13 -11.40
CA LYS A 539 1.49 12.95 -11.75
C LYS A 539 1.82 13.84 -12.94
N THR A 540 1.03 13.73 -14.00
CA THR A 540 1.11 14.60 -15.18
C THR A 540 -0.24 15.21 -15.48
N TYR A 541 -0.29 16.21 -16.36
CA TYR A 541 -1.52 16.89 -16.74
C TYR A 541 -2.61 15.91 -17.21
N PHE A 542 -2.28 14.94 -18.06
CA PHE A 542 -3.23 13.94 -18.56
C PHE A 542 -3.49 12.78 -17.59
N ALA A 543 -2.60 12.57 -16.60
CA ALA A 543 -2.73 11.53 -15.59
C ALA A 543 -2.59 12.08 -14.16
N PRO A 544 -3.56 12.89 -13.70
CA PRO A 544 -3.56 13.43 -12.33
C PRO A 544 -3.82 12.36 -11.24
N GLN A 545 -4.21 11.13 -11.60
CA GLN A 545 -4.36 9.97 -10.70
C GLN A 545 -3.11 9.10 -10.65
N TRP A 546 -1.97 9.66 -11.04
CA TRP A 546 -0.67 9.00 -11.20
C TRP A 546 -0.61 8.02 -12.39
N ILE A 547 0.52 8.08 -13.09
CA ILE A 547 1.00 7.03 -13.98
C ILE A 547 1.87 6.12 -13.12
N TRP A 548 1.53 4.84 -13.08
CA TRP A 548 2.18 3.80 -12.30
C TRP A 548 3.06 2.96 -13.22
N ILE A 549 4.37 3.15 -13.12
CA ILE A 549 5.35 2.48 -13.95
C ILE A 549 6.12 1.51 -13.07
N THR A 550 6.34 0.27 -13.55
CA THR A 550 7.23 -0.67 -12.86
C THR A 550 8.23 -1.34 -13.77
N PHE A 551 9.48 -1.30 -13.34
CA PHE A 551 10.61 -2.03 -13.91
C PHE A 551 11.11 -3.10 -12.95
N GLU A 552 11.68 -4.16 -13.50
CA GLU A 552 12.41 -5.15 -12.73
C GLU A 552 13.53 -5.79 -13.55
N HIS A 553 14.46 -6.44 -12.86
CA HIS A 553 15.52 -7.17 -13.54
C HIS A 553 14.94 -8.43 -14.22
N LYS A 554 15.30 -8.66 -15.49
CA LYS A 554 14.72 -9.74 -16.33
C LYS A 554 14.93 -11.14 -15.77
N ASP A 555 16.01 -11.35 -15.01
CA ASP A 555 16.37 -12.64 -14.43
C ASP A 555 15.74 -12.88 -13.03
N ASN A 556 14.85 -12.00 -12.54
CA ASN A 556 14.28 -12.14 -11.21
C ASN A 556 13.52 -13.46 -11.03
N VAL A 557 12.60 -13.75 -11.95
CA VAL A 557 11.65 -14.87 -11.83
C VAL A 557 11.34 -15.48 -13.19
N PRO A 558 11.09 -16.80 -13.25
CA PRO A 558 10.57 -17.46 -14.44
C PRO A 558 9.07 -17.19 -14.62
N ASP A 559 8.59 -17.38 -15.84
CA ASP A 559 7.15 -17.43 -16.12
C ASP A 559 6.53 -18.70 -15.53
N VAL A 560 5.26 -18.63 -15.14
CA VAL A 560 4.52 -19.82 -14.69
C VAL A 560 4.49 -20.86 -15.80
N GLY A 561 4.96 -22.08 -15.48
CA GLY A 561 5.00 -23.18 -16.44
C GLY A 561 6.17 -23.13 -17.43
N GLN A 562 7.11 -22.20 -17.27
CA GLN A 562 8.33 -22.14 -18.09
C GLN A 562 9.09 -23.47 -18.03
N GLN A 563 9.63 -23.92 -19.17
CA GLN A 563 10.52 -25.07 -19.23
C GLN A 563 11.91 -24.71 -18.71
N ASN A 564 12.49 -25.57 -17.86
CA ASN A 564 13.78 -25.33 -17.18
C ASN A 564 13.84 -23.95 -16.50
N PRO A 565 12.92 -23.67 -15.56
CA PRO A 565 12.80 -22.37 -14.94
C PRO A 565 14.04 -22.01 -14.12
N THR A 566 14.50 -20.77 -14.23
CA THR A 566 15.59 -20.21 -13.44
C THR A 566 15.23 -18.79 -13.01
N GLY A 567 15.86 -18.30 -11.96
CA GLY A 567 15.74 -16.90 -11.56
C GLY A 567 16.47 -16.60 -10.26
N THR A 568 16.75 -15.32 -10.02
CA THR A 568 17.37 -14.84 -8.77
C THR A 568 16.49 -15.15 -7.53
N PHE A 569 15.17 -15.25 -7.70
CA PHE A 569 14.21 -15.58 -6.64
C PHE A 569 13.50 -16.93 -6.85
N TYR A 570 14.12 -17.84 -7.60
CA TYR A 570 13.53 -19.14 -7.92
C TYR A 570 14.57 -20.27 -7.88
N ASN A 571 14.27 -21.34 -7.15
CA ASN A 571 15.14 -22.51 -7.05
C ASN A 571 14.53 -23.71 -7.80
N PRO A 572 15.08 -24.11 -8.96
CA PRO A 572 14.54 -25.24 -9.73
C PRO A 572 14.63 -26.60 -9.03
N LYS A 573 15.36 -26.70 -7.92
CA LYS A 573 15.44 -27.94 -7.13
C LYS A 573 14.25 -28.10 -6.18
N LEU A 574 13.51 -27.03 -5.89
CA LEU A 574 12.29 -27.10 -5.08
C LEU A 574 11.10 -27.41 -6.00
N LYS A 575 10.41 -28.51 -5.72
CA LYS A 575 9.22 -28.91 -6.47
C LYS A 575 7.98 -28.23 -5.90
N GLU A 576 7.22 -27.54 -6.75
CA GLU A 576 5.88 -27.07 -6.38
C GLU A 576 4.97 -28.26 -6.05
N SER A 577 4.27 -28.18 -4.91
CA SER A 577 3.31 -29.19 -4.50
C SER A 577 1.95 -28.93 -5.14
N ASP A 578 1.28 -30.00 -5.57
CA ASP A 578 -0.09 -29.94 -6.06
C ASP A 578 -1.05 -29.33 -5.02
N ASN A 579 -0.69 -29.35 -3.72
CA ASN A 579 -1.52 -28.83 -2.64
C ASN A 579 -1.22 -27.38 -2.25
N CYS A 580 -0.36 -26.65 -2.96
CA CYS A 580 -0.02 -25.26 -2.61
C CYS A 580 -1.26 -24.35 -2.47
N TYR A 581 -2.32 -24.59 -3.24
CA TYR A 581 -3.59 -23.86 -3.14
C TYR A 581 -4.41 -24.13 -1.88
N GLN A 582 -4.11 -25.21 -1.15
CA GLN A 582 -4.80 -25.62 0.07
C GLN A 582 -4.11 -25.15 1.34
N LEU A 583 -2.84 -24.75 1.24
CA LEU A 583 -2.03 -24.36 2.38
C LEU A 583 -2.32 -22.87 2.70
N PRO A 584 -2.96 -22.54 3.84
CA PRO A 584 -3.14 -21.15 4.22
C PRO A 584 -1.78 -20.50 4.49
N PHE A 585 -1.69 -19.16 4.46
CA PHE A 585 -0.49 -18.39 4.85
C PHE A 585 0.05 -18.69 6.27
N LEU A 586 -0.72 -19.44 7.07
CA LEU A 586 -0.37 -19.91 8.41
C LEU A 586 0.11 -21.37 8.44
N SER A 587 0.23 -22.01 7.28
CA SER A 587 0.70 -23.39 7.21
C SER A 587 2.11 -23.47 7.75
N ARG A 588 2.34 -24.41 8.66
CA ARG A 588 3.66 -24.77 9.19
C ARG A 588 4.25 -25.99 8.48
N ASP A 589 3.59 -26.46 7.42
CA ASP A 589 4.05 -27.60 6.64
C ASP A 589 5.25 -27.18 5.78
N SER A 590 6.36 -27.92 5.90
CA SER A 590 7.57 -27.72 5.09
C SER A 590 7.34 -27.73 3.58
N ILE A 591 6.26 -28.35 3.10
CA ILE A 591 5.85 -28.34 1.68
C ILE A 591 5.70 -26.91 1.15
N VAL A 592 5.31 -25.95 1.99
CA VAL A 592 5.08 -24.55 1.60
C VAL A 592 6.32 -23.87 1.04
N LYS A 593 7.53 -24.36 1.36
CA LYS A 593 8.81 -23.85 0.83
C LYS A 593 8.91 -23.96 -0.69
N GLY A 594 8.24 -24.93 -1.30
CA GLY A 594 8.19 -25.09 -2.76
C GLY A 594 7.05 -24.33 -3.44
N CYS A 595 6.17 -23.66 -2.67
CA CYS A 595 5.02 -22.98 -3.22
C CYS A 595 5.37 -21.55 -3.68
N PRO A 596 5.12 -21.20 -4.95
CA PRO A 596 5.49 -19.89 -5.47
C PRO A 596 4.60 -18.78 -4.90
N ASN A 597 5.14 -17.56 -4.77
CA ASN A 597 4.43 -16.34 -4.38
C ASN A 597 3.69 -16.44 -3.03
N VAL A 598 4.17 -17.30 -2.12
CA VAL A 598 3.64 -17.45 -0.76
C VAL A 598 4.50 -16.69 0.24
N ASP A 599 3.82 -16.02 1.17
CA ASP A 599 4.45 -15.38 2.33
C ASP A 599 4.86 -16.44 3.37
N LEU A 600 6.17 -16.69 3.48
CA LEU A 600 6.77 -17.68 4.37
C LEU A 600 7.23 -17.07 5.71
N ASN A 601 7.76 -15.85 5.66
CA ASN A 601 8.63 -15.30 6.70
C ASN A 601 7.88 -14.49 7.76
N ARG A 602 6.57 -14.73 7.94
CA ARG A 602 5.73 -13.90 8.81
C ARG A 602 5.47 -14.48 10.20
N LEU A 603 4.84 -15.66 10.28
CA LEU A 603 4.20 -16.13 11.54
C LEU A 603 4.77 -17.44 12.07
N ALA A 604 5.62 -18.10 11.31
CA ALA A 604 6.22 -19.39 11.66
C ALA A 604 7.71 -19.16 11.93
N LYS A 605 8.13 -19.28 13.19
CA LYS A 605 9.54 -19.11 13.60
C LYS A 605 10.46 -20.11 12.88
N GLU A 606 9.93 -21.28 12.54
CA GLU A 606 10.59 -22.31 11.72
C GLU A 606 10.87 -21.86 10.28
N PHE A 607 10.20 -20.81 9.81
CA PHE A 607 10.37 -20.25 8.47
C PHE A 607 11.07 -18.89 8.45
N THR A 608 11.55 -18.39 9.59
CA THR A 608 12.37 -17.17 9.65
C THR A 608 13.56 -17.27 8.69
N ASN A 609 13.70 -16.26 7.83
CA ASN A 609 14.75 -16.16 6.80
C ASN A 609 14.77 -17.34 5.81
N GLN A 610 13.65 -18.03 5.59
CA GLN A 610 13.59 -19.05 4.53
C GLN A 610 13.43 -18.39 3.16
N PRO A 611 14.22 -18.80 2.15
CA PRO A 611 14.06 -18.34 0.77
C PRO A 611 12.63 -18.51 0.26
N ASN A 612 12.06 -17.45 -0.31
CA ASN A 612 10.78 -17.54 -1.01
C ASN A 612 10.97 -18.18 -2.39
N GLN A 613 9.91 -18.73 -2.97
CA GLN A 613 9.86 -19.05 -4.40
C GLN A 613 8.96 -18.03 -5.08
N LEU A 614 9.42 -17.42 -6.17
CA LEU A 614 8.63 -16.44 -6.93
C LEU A 614 8.49 -16.83 -8.40
N THR A 615 7.33 -16.53 -8.98
CA THR A 615 7.05 -16.73 -10.40
C THR A 615 6.26 -15.56 -10.96
N ARG A 616 6.34 -15.35 -12.28
CA ARG A 616 5.53 -14.36 -12.99
C ARG A 616 4.14 -14.91 -13.30
N ILE A 617 3.16 -14.46 -12.53
CA ILE A 617 1.74 -14.82 -12.71
C ILE A 617 0.99 -13.86 -13.65
N VAL A 618 1.51 -12.66 -13.88
CA VAL A 618 1.00 -11.70 -14.87
C VAL A 618 2.04 -11.62 -16.00
N PRO A 619 1.74 -12.13 -17.20
CA PRO A 619 2.65 -12.03 -18.34
C PRO A 619 2.97 -10.57 -18.68
N ILE A 620 4.16 -10.32 -19.23
CA ILE A 620 4.54 -9.01 -19.75
C ILE A 620 3.70 -8.75 -21.01
N ASP A 621 3.01 -7.61 -21.07
CA ASP A 621 2.17 -7.26 -22.22
C ASP A 621 3.00 -7.10 -23.51
N ASN A 622 2.39 -7.37 -24.67
CA ASN A 622 3.07 -7.25 -25.96
C ASN A 622 3.55 -5.81 -26.24
N ALA A 623 2.80 -4.79 -25.80
CA ALA A 623 3.20 -3.39 -25.92
C ALA A 623 4.48 -3.11 -25.11
N ALA A 624 4.50 -3.56 -23.85
CA ALA A 624 5.67 -3.46 -22.98
C ALA A 624 6.87 -4.24 -23.53
N GLN A 625 6.67 -5.47 -24.04
CA GLN A 625 7.73 -6.25 -24.69
C GLN A 625 8.34 -5.52 -25.90
N LYS A 626 7.50 -4.91 -26.75
CA LYS A 626 7.96 -4.13 -27.90
C LYS A 626 8.84 -2.95 -27.48
N MET A 627 8.42 -2.21 -26.45
CA MET A 627 9.23 -1.10 -25.93
C MET A 627 10.50 -1.59 -25.23
N ASN A 628 10.42 -2.68 -24.47
CA ASN A 628 11.59 -3.31 -23.84
C ASN A 628 12.67 -3.63 -24.87
N LEU A 629 12.32 -4.29 -25.97
CA LEU A 629 13.28 -4.62 -27.03
C LEU A 629 13.93 -3.35 -27.60
N ALA A 630 13.13 -2.34 -27.93
CA ALA A 630 13.59 -1.12 -28.57
C ALA A 630 14.60 -0.35 -27.69
N PHE A 631 14.29 -0.14 -26.41
CA PHE A 631 15.19 0.58 -25.49
C PHE A 631 16.38 -0.28 -25.04
N GLN A 632 16.20 -1.57 -24.81
CA GLN A 632 17.31 -2.46 -24.46
C GLN A 632 18.34 -2.55 -25.59
N GLU A 633 17.94 -2.49 -26.85
CA GLU A 633 18.88 -2.40 -27.99
C GLU A 633 19.76 -1.15 -27.91
N GLU A 634 19.20 0.01 -27.62
CA GLU A 634 19.99 1.25 -27.44
C GLU A 634 20.90 1.15 -26.21
N LEU A 635 20.40 0.63 -25.09
CA LEU A 635 21.16 0.48 -23.85
C LEU A 635 22.32 -0.52 -23.98
N LYS A 636 22.16 -1.57 -24.79
CA LYS A 636 23.24 -2.53 -25.10
C LYS A 636 24.40 -1.88 -25.86
N LYS A 637 24.11 -0.95 -26.79
CA LYS A 637 25.14 -0.25 -27.58
C LYS A 637 26.12 0.55 -26.71
N ILE A 638 25.67 0.99 -25.54
CA ILE A 638 26.46 1.75 -24.57
C ILE A 638 26.87 0.92 -23.33
N ASP A 639 26.72 -0.40 -23.38
CA ASP A 639 27.06 -1.32 -22.27
C ASP A 639 26.39 -0.93 -20.94
N SER A 640 25.15 -0.44 -20.98
CA SER A 640 24.43 -0.10 -19.74
C SER A 640 23.84 -1.35 -19.08
N PRO A 641 23.96 -1.55 -17.75
CA PRO A 641 23.31 -2.67 -17.05
C PRO A 641 21.78 -2.60 -17.19
N PHE A 642 21.22 -1.42 -17.48
CA PHE A 642 19.79 -1.24 -17.72
C PHE A 642 19.26 -1.99 -18.97
N ALA A 643 20.14 -2.46 -19.84
CA ALA A 643 19.79 -3.42 -20.88
C ALA A 643 19.22 -4.76 -20.33
N ASN A 644 19.41 -5.04 -19.04
CA ASN A 644 18.89 -6.24 -18.37
C ASN A 644 17.59 -6.00 -17.57
N TYR A 645 17.00 -4.81 -17.66
CA TYR A 645 15.77 -4.46 -16.98
C TYR A 645 14.61 -4.45 -17.98
N ILE A 646 13.44 -4.87 -17.53
CA ILE A 646 12.22 -4.91 -18.32
C ILE A 646 11.18 -4.01 -17.66
N LEU A 647 10.49 -3.21 -18.46
CA LEU A 647 9.18 -2.66 -18.11
C LEU A 647 8.22 -3.84 -17.97
N VAL A 648 7.62 -3.98 -16.79
CA VAL A 648 6.57 -4.98 -16.57
C VAL A 648 5.29 -4.51 -17.26
N ASP A 649 4.86 -3.28 -16.95
CA ASP A 649 3.79 -2.56 -17.65
C ASP A 649 3.73 -1.10 -17.14
N THR A 650 2.87 -0.30 -17.77
CA THR A 650 2.51 1.06 -17.33
C THR A 650 1.01 1.16 -17.08
N GLN A 651 0.60 1.40 -15.83
CA GLN A 651 -0.80 1.60 -15.48
C GLN A 651 -1.16 3.09 -15.38
N TRP A 652 -2.26 3.49 -16.02
CA TRP A 652 -2.70 4.87 -16.17
C TRP A 652 -4.24 5.01 -16.14
N ALA A 653 -4.72 6.24 -15.98
CA ALA A 653 -6.15 6.56 -15.87
C ALA A 653 -6.74 7.02 -17.21
N LEU A 654 -7.58 6.18 -17.83
CA LEU A 654 -8.43 6.58 -18.95
C LEU A 654 -9.54 7.49 -18.43
N ASN A 655 -9.75 8.64 -19.10
CA ASN A 655 -10.62 9.71 -18.62
C ASN A 655 -10.18 10.30 -17.26
N GLY A 656 -8.88 10.26 -16.94
CA GLY A 656 -8.33 10.84 -15.71
C GLY A 656 -8.52 12.35 -15.59
N ARG A 657 -8.38 13.06 -16.72
CA ARG A 657 -8.84 14.44 -16.90
C ARG A 657 -9.85 14.50 -18.03
N GLN A 658 -11.05 15.00 -17.74
CA GLN A 658 -12.14 15.13 -18.69
C GLN A 658 -11.88 16.27 -19.69
N GLN A 659 -12.59 16.28 -20.82
CA GLN A 659 -12.44 17.33 -21.85
C GLN A 659 -12.73 18.74 -21.33
N ASN A 660 -13.58 18.88 -20.31
CA ASN A 660 -13.87 20.16 -19.65
C ASN A 660 -12.77 20.59 -18.64
N GLY A 661 -11.69 19.80 -18.49
CA GLY A 661 -10.58 20.05 -17.59
C GLY A 661 -10.76 19.51 -16.17
N GLN A 662 -11.93 18.97 -15.81
CA GLN A 662 -12.19 18.38 -14.50
C GLN A 662 -11.36 17.09 -14.31
N VAL A 663 -10.86 16.91 -13.09
CA VAL A 663 -10.09 15.75 -12.68
C VAL A 663 -11.06 14.71 -12.14
N SER A 664 -11.10 13.53 -12.76
CA SER A 664 -11.93 12.41 -12.31
C SER A 664 -11.38 11.84 -11.01
N LYS A 665 -12.20 11.72 -9.97
CA LYS A 665 -11.68 11.35 -8.64
C LYS A 665 -11.73 9.87 -8.34
N LEU A 666 -12.70 9.16 -8.92
CA LEU A 666 -13.06 7.81 -8.53
C LEU A 666 -12.88 6.82 -9.68
N ASN A 667 -12.66 5.55 -9.36
CA ASN A 667 -12.62 4.49 -10.36
C ASN A 667 -14.05 4.08 -10.75
N CYS A 668 -14.35 4.02 -12.06
CA CYS A 668 -15.71 3.77 -12.57
C CYS A 668 -16.31 2.44 -12.09
N LYS A 669 -15.49 1.41 -11.91
CA LYS A 669 -15.97 0.08 -11.48
C LYS A 669 -16.33 -0.01 -10.01
N ASP A 670 -15.81 0.90 -9.18
CA ASP A 670 -16.02 0.82 -7.73
C ASP A 670 -17.34 1.50 -7.31
N ASN A 671 -17.98 2.32 -8.16
CA ASN A 671 -19.17 3.10 -7.76
C ASN A 671 -20.37 3.11 -8.71
N GLY A 672 -20.27 2.63 -9.95
CA GLY A 672 -21.42 2.65 -10.89
C GLY A 672 -21.93 4.07 -11.21
N VAL A 673 -21.14 5.11 -10.89
CA VAL A 673 -21.43 6.52 -11.18
C VAL A 673 -20.65 6.89 -12.45
N GLU A 674 -21.36 7.09 -13.56
CA GLU A 674 -20.75 7.24 -14.89
C GLU A 674 -20.10 8.60 -15.18
N ASN A 675 -20.34 9.64 -14.35
CA ASN A 675 -20.03 11.03 -14.73
C ASN A 675 -18.78 11.66 -14.06
N ASP A 676 -18.22 11.09 -12.98
CA ASP A 676 -17.01 11.58 -12.30
C ASP A 676 -16.06 10.43 -11.98
N CYS A 677 -15.66 9.70 -13.02
CA CYS A 677 -14.82 8.53 -12.85
C CYS A 677 -13.81 8.31 -13.99
N PHE A 678 -12.73 7.60 -13.66
CA PHE A 678 -11.71 7.12 -14.58
C PHE A 678 -11.66 5.59 -14.60
N THR A 679 -11.07 5.03 -15.67
CA THR A 679 -10.77 3.60 -15.77
C THR A 679 -9.27 3.38 -15.73
N MET A 680 -8.79 2.49 -14.85
CA MET A 680 -7.38 2.07 -14.86
C MET A 680 -7.06 1.13 -16.03
N VAL A 681 -5.96 1.40 -16.75
CA VAL A 681 -5.48 0.63 -17.91
C VAL A 681 -3.97 0.40 -17.78
N PRO A 682 -3.45 -0.84 -17.86
CA PRO A 682 -4.21 -2.08 -17.79
C PRO A 682 -4.77 -2.31 -16.39
N ARG A 683 -5.63 -3.32 -16.25
CA ARG A 683 -6.28 -3.63 -14.98
C ARG A 683 -5.32 -4.18 -13.93
N PHE A 684 -4.33 -4.96 -14.34
CA PHE A 684 -3.37 -5.64 -13.46
C PHE A 684 -1.98 -5.09 -13.70
N LEU A 685 -1.27 -4.81 -12.60
CA LEU A 685 0.13 -4.43 -12.61
C LEU A 685 0.76 -5.03 -11.36
N ARG A 686 1.84 -5.80 -11.53
CA ARG A 686 2.49 -6.53 -10.44
C ARG A 686 3.99 -6.69 -10.71
N ASN A 687 4.82 -6.02 -9.94
CA ASN A 687 6.25 -6.31 -9.86
C ASN A 687 6.46 -7.61 -9.07
N SER A 688 7.32 -8.49 -9.57
CA SER A 688 7.58 -9.80 -8.98
C SER A 688 8.19 -9.69 -7.57
N VAL A 689 9.02 -8.68 -7.31
CA VAL A 689 9.76 -8.51 -6.05
C VAL A 689 9.18 -7.44 -5.12
N ILE A 690 8.26 -6.59 -5.62
CA ILE A 690 7.58 -5.56 -4.81
C ILE A 690 6.14 -5.98 -4.46
N GLU A 691 5.40 -6.67 -5.33
CA GLU A 691 4.06 -7.21 -5.05
C GLU A 691 4.08 -8.76 -4.94
N SER A 692 5.20 -9.31 -4.47
CA SER A 692 5.50 -10.75 -4.44
C SER A 692 4.38 -11.62 -3.87
N PHE A 693 3.71 -11.17 -2.82
CA PHE A 693 2.68 -11.98 -2.14
C PHE A 693 1.25 -11.57 -2.51
N MET A 694 1.08 -10.65 -3.47
CA MET A 694 -0.22 -10.20 -3.96
C MET A 694 -0.82 -11.18 -4.98
N SER A 695 -0.90 -12.45 -4.58
CA SER A 695 -1.44 -13.56 -5.36
C SER A 695 -2.66 -14.18 -4.67
N THR A 696 -3.51 -14.84 -5.46
CA THR A 696 -4.63 -15.65 -4.96
C THR A 696 -4.85 -16.84 -5.87
N TYR A 697 -5.25 -17.97 -5.30
CA TYR A 697 -5.61 -19.15 -6.08
C TYR A 697 -7.06 -19.08 -6.58
N CYS A 698 -7.24 -19.45 -7.84
CA CYS A 698 -8.51 -19.46 -8.52
C CYS A 698 -8.67 -20.72 -9.37
N THR A 699 -9.86 -21.32 -9.29
CA THR A 699 -10.19 -22.50 -10.09
C THR A 699 -10.89 -22.02 -11.36
N VAL A 700 -10.23 -22.15 -12.50
CA VAL A 700 -10.75 -21.81 -13.84
C VAL A 700 -10.74 -23.09 -14.67
N ASN A 701 -11.89 -23.46 -15.23
CA ASN A 701 -12.05 -24.68 -16.04
C ASN A 701 -11.52 -25.97 -15.34
N GLY A 702 -11.71 -26.07 -14.02
CA GLY A 702 -11.29 -27.25 -13.24
C GLY A 702 -9.81 -27.27 -12.84
N LYS A 703 -9.01 -26.29 -13.28
CA LYS A 703 -7.61 -26.14 -12.88
C LYS A 703 -7.46 -25.00 -11.89
N THR A 704 -6.73 -25.24 -10.81
CA THR A 704 -6.43 -24.21 -9.80
C THR A 704 -5.12 -23.52 -10.16
N GLU A 705 -5.16 -22.21 -10.36
CA GLU A 705 -4.05 -21.38 -10.82
C GLU A 705 -3.93 -20.12 -9.95
N GLN A 706 -2.73 -19.53 -9.87
CA GLN A 706 -2.53 -18.26 -9.20
C GLN A 706 -2.90 -17.09 -10.12
N HIS A 707 -3.55 -16.08 -9.56
CA HIS A 707 -3.83 -14.80 -10.21
C HIS A 707 -3.36 -13.65 -9.33
N SER A 708 -2.99 -12.52 -9.95
CA SER A 708 -2.75 -11.28 -9.21
C SER A 708 -4.04 -10.80 -8.57
N ASN A 709 -4.01 -10.44 -7.29
CA ASN A 709 -5.23 -10.08 -6.55
C ASN A 709 -5.65 -8.60 -6.74
N ARG A 710 -4.75 -7.70 -7.16
CA ARG A 710 -4.94 -6.25 -7.30
C ARG A 710 -3.96 -5.64 -8.31
N SER A 711 -4.03 -4.32 -8.48
CA SER A 711 -3.06 -3.46 -9.18
C SER A 711 -2.75 -2.22 -8.35
N CYS A 712 -1.72 -1.45 -8.72
CA CYS A 712 -1.24 -0.29 -7.97
C CYS A 712 -2.37 0.72 -7.69
N MET A 713 -3.07 1.20 -8.73
CA MET A 713 -4.18 2.15 -8.59
C MET A 713 -5.32 1.60 -7.73
N SER A 714 -5.71 0.33 -7.92
CA SER A 714 -6.78 -0.28 -7.12
C SER A 714 -6.38 -0.45 -5.65
N CYS A 715 -5.09 -0.68 -5.38
CA CYS A 715 -4.57 -0.87 -4.04
C CYS A 715 -4.47 0.48 -3.32
N HIS A 716 -3.75 1.43 -3.92
CA HIS A 716 -3.45 2.72 -3.31
C HIS A 716 -4.64 3.67 -3.27
N GLY A 717 -5.57 3.58 -4.24
CA GLY A 717 -6.85 4.31 -4.19
C GLY A 717 -7.75 3.92 -3.02
N SER A 718 -7.46 2.80 -2.35
CA SER A 718 -8.21 2.35 -1.17
C SER A 718 -7.49 2.61 0.16
N ALA A 719 -6.27 3.18 0.16
CA ALA A 719 -5.37 3.14 1.31
C ALA A 719 -4.65 4.45 1.65
N GLY A 720 -4.23 5.24 0.66
CA GLY A 720 -3.43 6.44 0.85
C GLY A 720 -4.09 7.68 0.25
N ALA A 721 -3.95 8.83 0.93
CA ALA A 721 -4.42 10.10 0.44
C ALA A 721 -3.80 10.40 -0.93
N ASP A 722 -4.66 10.78 -1.88
CA ASP A 722 -4.28 11.03 -3.27
C ASP A 722 -3.55 9.85 -3.94
N LEU A 723 -3.89 8.60 -3.60
CA LEU A 723 -3.28 7.38 -4.13
C LEU A 723 -1.76 7.25 -3.84
N SER A 724 -1.19 8.09 -2.98
CA SER A 724 0.23 8.06 -2.65
C SER A 724 0.59 6.87 -1.77
N TYR A 725 1.78 6.29 -1.99
CA TYR A 725 2.30 5.22 -1.13
C TYR A 725 3.25 5.70 -0.04
N ILE A 726 3.57 7.00 0.03
CA ILE A 726 4.48 7.54 1.05
C ILE A 726 3.89 7.51 2.45
N TRP A 727 2.56 7.65 2.60
CA TRP A 727 1.94 7.94 3.89
C TRP A 727 2.14 6.84 4.92
N LEU A 728 2.08 5.60 4.46
CA LEU A 728 2.34 4.47 5.32
C LEU A 728 3.83 4.30 5.65
N ASP A 729 4.72 4.72 4.76
CA ASP A 729 6.14 4.76 5.09
C ASP A 729 6.49 5.86 6.07
N ALA A 730 5.84 7.02 5.93
CA ALA A 730 5.98 8.15 6.84
C ALA A 730 5.69 7.76 8.30
N VAL A 731 4.70 6.89 8.54
CA VAL A 731 4.37 6.43 9.91
C VAL A 731 5.14 5.21 10.37
N SER A 732 5.63 4.37 9.45
CA SER A 732 6.25 3.09 9.79
C SER A 732 7.76 3.14 9.88
N GLN A 733 8.42 4.15 9.31
CA GLN A 733 9.87 4.31 9.40
C GLN A 733 10.28 5.11 10.63
N ARG A 734 10.57 4.42 11.75
CA ARG A 734 11.09 5.02 12.99
C ARG A 734 12.62 5.04 13.00
N VAL A 735 13.24 5.91 12.22
CA VAL A 735 14.71 6.06 12.15
C VAL A 735 15.10 7.29 12.95
N GLU A 736 15.72 7.10 14.11
CA GLU A 736 16.30 8.22 14.85
C GLU A 736 17.46 8.81 14.06
N LEU A 737 17.51 10.14 13.97
CA LEU A 737 18.59 10.86 13.31
C LEU A 737 19.65 11.27 14.35
N SER A 738 20.90 11.34 13.91
CA SER A 738 21.99 11.99 14.66
C SER A 738 21.74 13.49 14.80
N GLU A 739 22.25 14.10 15.87
CA GLU A 739 22.14 15.54 16.16
C GLU A 739 23.00 16.42 15.24
#